data_AF-A0A1S3H4G6-F1
#
_entry.id   AF-A0A1S3H4G6-F1
#
_cell.length_a   1.000
_cell.length_b   1.000
_cell.length_c   1.000
_cell.angle_alpha   90.00
_cell.angle_beta   90.00
_cell.angle_gamma   90.00
#
_symmetry.space_group_name_H-M   'P 1'
#
loop_
_entity.id
_entity.type
_entity.pdbx_description
1 polymer ?
#
loop_
_entity_poly.entity_id
_entity_poly.type
_entity_poly.pdbx_seq_one_letter_code
_entity_poly.pdbx_strand_id
1 'polypeptide(L)'
;MTASERLTGMWANLQKSARSAVQGPALSSCETELQELMKQIDIMVHNRRMDWEREASALQVKADSKDKECQIMRATLEQKHREIGQLRQQIEGMDRAQRDMVAEYEKQLLQVRNELHSLKRSYEKTQRKMSRQAKELGREKEKQSAEAQDSMSELTRLKSKLEEYRQHSQECELQRSNYTRQIDSLEAQRKALAEKCELMQQQSAGYQSQLDKRQKIQDSSEMRMKKQLAQMEGQLDRARDTVNSQDEKIEVLKASLEESVSSHQRALADREEIQEELRKYKNANLRLEDEKSQLQADLASRDHMLQMAREDQDYKTGEVQRLEANLREKEEFIQTMQSVNQLQATEETRYLQKELQNAKDQIRSHKKNEKRLTEEFQLLQKKLHASQTQCVDLTEKLKNKFDAVRSQDTSDIKHVNLEVAKMKDKLQVLETTHSSQLEGMRKELQAVTEELHQRNVAMAALSEKAASMEKQSREEDRAHERRAAELQVTNAQLEALRLENKHLRQTVLKHTNMGVDVAEAEGHLRELQNAYTLSLAKLEQENKALKADLSTLRSEVKVMEEMSQHQLQAQTDEADRTFSEMQQKEERRVHLVQAEYEDKLQALQDKYNTECGQYRTELHTLKSDRDRLRAQLEEQALYLRRLTGENAAMSEFVQGVDTIVQSPPKRLDSSNGSWPPGGSTPRELATSSSSSGRQRDNGHSTDRGSGQRDSLTDRSLRLSTDNGHERPSSRASISAQFLAEEQQRVDDLERIVNSHIQDLRKDTDATIKKYVR
;
A
#
# COMPACT_ATOMS: atom_id res chain seq x y z
N MET A 1 -138.99 35.15 99.29
CA MET A 1 -139.91 36.29 99.41
C MET A 1 -140.85 36.25 98.21
N THR A 2 -142.13 35.97 98.43
CA THR A 2 -143.07 35.51 97.38
C THR A 2 -144.38 36.30 97.44
N ALA A 3 -145.13 36.32 96.34
CA ALA A 3 -146.48 36.92 96.31
C ALA A 3 -147.44 36.32 97.36
N SER A 4 -147.18 35.07 97.79
CA SER A 4 -147.88 34.38 98.88
C SER A 4 -147.88 35.16 100.20
N GLU A 5 -146.77 35.82 100.56
CA GLU A 5 -146.62 36.57 101.81
C GLU A 5 -147.49 37.84 101.84
N ARG A 6 -147.81 38.41 100.67
CA ARG A 6 -148.74 39.57 100.59
C ARG A 6 -150.21 39.14 100.65
N LEU A 7 -150.55 37.98 100.09
CA LEU A 7 -151.92 37.47 100.06
C LEU A 7 -152.41 37.02 101.44
N THR A 8 -151.56 36.36 102.24
CA THR A 8 -151.88 35.98 103.63
C THR A 8 -152.13 37.19 104.53
N GLY A 9 -151.36 38.28 104.36
CA GLY A 9 -151.57 39.54 105.08
C GLY A 9 -152.91 40.23 104.78
N MET A 10 -153.39 40.15 103.53
CA MET A 10 -154.69 40.72 103.15
C MET A 10 -155.87 39.91 103.72
N TRP A 11 -155.79 38.59 103.71
CA TRP A 11 -156.85 37.70 104.22
C TRP A 11 -157.12 37.91 105.71
N ALA A 12 -156.06 38.08 106.51
CA ALA A 12 -156.15 38.31 107.95
C ALA A 12 -156.89 39.62 108.33
N ASN A 13 -156.84 40.65 107.48
CA ASN A 13 -157.55 41.91 107.71
C ASN A 13 -159.05 41.83 107.36
N LEU A 14 -159.41 41.14 106.27
CA LEU A 14 -160.80 40.90 105.91
C LEU A 14 -161.56 40.15 107.01
N GLN A 15 -160.94 39.11 107.57
CA GLN A 15 -161.56 38.27 108.61
C GLN A 15 -161.79 39.00 109.96
N LYS A 16 -161.15 40.16 110.19
CA LYS A 16 -161.40 41.03 111.35
C LYS A 16 -162.61 41.97 111.19
N SER A 17 -162.97 42.33 109.95
CA SER A 17 -164.05 43.30 109.69
C SER A 17 -165.45 42.71 109.90
N ALA A 18 -165.61 41.39 109.70
CA ALA A 18 -166.91 40.71 109.62
C ALA A 18 -167.58 40.37 110.97
N ARG A 19 -167.18 40.99 112.10
CA ARG A 19 -167.64 40.58 113.45
C ARG A 19 -168.30 41.67 114.31
N SER A 20 -168.61 42.85 113.78
CA SER A 20 -169.11 43.99 114.58
C SER A 20 -170.27 44.78 113.96
N ALA A 21 -171.31 44.10 113.48
CA ALA A 21 -172.61 44.72 113.19
C ALA A 21 -173.75 43.66 113.26
N VAL A 22 -174.39 43.53 114.42
CA VAL A 22 -175.58 42.68 114.63
C VAL A 22 -176.65 43.47 115.35
N GLN A 23 -177.84 43.60 114.75
CA GLN A 23 -179.15 43.53 115.42
C GLN A 23 -180.29 43.75 114.39
N GLY A 24 -181.11 42.71 114.17
CA GLY A 24 -182.25 42.72 113.25
C GLY A 24 -182.75 41.28 113.00
N PRO A 25 -183.95 40.88 113.47
CA PRO A 25 -184.33 39.47 113.51
C PRO A 25 -185.19 39.00 112.31
N ALA A 26 -184.55 38.57 111.22
CA ALA A 26 -185.11 37.71 110.17
C ALA A 26 -183.99 37.20 109.22
N LEU A 27 -184.33 36.23 108.35
CA LEU A 27 -183.51 35.61 107.28
C LEU A 27 -182.45 34.60 107.74
N SER A 28 -182.62 33.33 107.32
CA SER A 28 -181.61 32.26 107.50
C SER A 28 -181.48 31.30 106.30
N SER A 29 -182.01 31.66 105.12
CA SER A 29 -181.99 30.80 103.91
C SER A 29 -180.92 31.18 102.88
N CYS A 30 -180.39 32.41 102.91
CA CYS A 30 -179.42 32.88 101.93
C CYS A 30 -177.97 32.43 102.20
N GLU A 31 -177.66 31.98 103.42
CA GLU A 31 -176.29 31.61 103.81
C GLU A 31 -175.86 30.25 103.24
N THR A 32 -176.80 29.31 103.09
CA THR A 32 -176.54 27.96 102.56
C THR A 32 -176.20 27.93 101.07
N GLU A 33 -176.81 28.82 100.27
CA GLU A 33 -176.56 28.89 98.83
C GLU A 33 -175.14 29.40 98.52
N LEU A 34 -174.64 30.35 99.32
CA LEU A 34 -173.29 30.90 99.18
C LEU A 34 -172.22 29.84 99.48
N GLN A 35 -172.44 28.99 100.48
CA GLN A 35 -171.51 27.92 100.87
C GLN A 35 -171.38 26.85 99.77
N GLU A 36 -172.49 26.47 99.12
CA GLU A 36 -172.45 25.49 98.04
C GLU A 36 -171.78 26.06 96.76
N LEU A 37 -171.94 27.36 96.48
CA LEU A 37 -171.20 28.05 95.41
C LEU A 37 -169.68 28.11 95.68
N MET A 38 -169.25 28.41 96.92
CA MET A 38 -167.83 28.37 97.28
C MET A 38 -167.24 26.97 97.06
N LYS A 39 -167.95 25.93 97.50
CA LYS A 39 -167.57 24.52 97.30
C LYS A 39 -167.48 24.12 95.83
N GLN A 40 -168.33 24.65 94.95
CA GLN A 40 -168.21 24.47 93.50
C GLN A 40 -166.98 25.18 92.91
N ILE A 41 -166.64 26.38 93.40
CA ILE A 41 -165.42 27.09 93.01
C ILE A 41 -164.17 26.31 93.46
N ASP A 42 -164.14 25.81 94.69
CA ASP A 42 -163.02 25.01 95.20
C ASP A 42 -162.82 23.72 94.38
N ILE A 43 -163.90 23.02 94.01
CA ILE A 43 -163.84 21.84 93.12
C ILE A 43 -163.33 22.24 91.73
N MET A 44 -163.79 23.37 91.18
CA MET A 44 -163.34 23.86 89.86
C MET A 44 -161.86 24.24 89.87
N VAL A 45 -161.39 24.97 90.90
CA VAL A 45 -159.99 25.37 91.07
C VAL A 45 -159.11 24.15 91.34
N HIS A 46 -159.57 23.19 92.14
CA HIS A 46 -158.87 21.93 92.35
C HIS A 46 -158.73 21.14 91.04
N ASN A 47 -159.82 20.98 90.28
CA ASN A 47 -159.78 20.29 88.98
C ASN A 47 -158.84 21.01 87.99
N ARG A 48 -158.89 22.34 87.90
CA ARG A 48 -158.01 23.09 86.99
C ARG A 48 -156.54 23.06 87.43
N ARG A 49 -156.27 23.05 88.74
CA ARG A 49 -154.93 22.78 89.28
C ARG A 49 -154.46 21.38 88.90
N MET A 50 -155.29 20.35 89.05
CA MET A 50 -154.97 18.97 88.66
C MET A 50 -154.72 18.86 87.14
N ASP A 51 -155.44 19.63 86.31
CA ASP A 51 -155.15 19.72 84.88
C ASP A 51 -153.80 20.38 84.60
N TRP A 52 -153.47 21.50 85.25
CA TRP A 52 -152.15 22.12 85.11
C TRP A 52 -151.01 21.22 85.61
N GLU A 53 -151.23 20.42 86.66
CA GLU A 53 -150.26 19.44 87.16
C GLU A 53 -150.10 18.26 86.18
N ARG A 54 -151.16 17.83 85.48
CA ARG A 54 -151.10 16.87 84.36
C ARG A 54 -150.38 17.47 83.14
N GLU A 55 -150.73 18.68 82.73
CA GLU A 55 -150.12 19.42 81.62
C GLU A 55 -148.62 19.62 81.85
N ALA A 56 -148.22 20.07 83.05
CA ALA A 56 -146.82 20.23 83.45
C ALA A 56 -146.06 18.89 83.49
N SER A 57 -146.66 17.83 84.05
CA SER A 57 -146.06 16.49 84.05
C SER A 57 -145.86 15.94 82.64
N ALA A 58 -146.83 16.17 81.74
CA ALA A 58 -146.74 15.75 80.34
C ALA A 58 -145.71 16.56 79.54
N LEU A 59 -145.46 17.82 79.90
CA LEU A 59 -144.37 18.63 79.35
C LEU A 59 -143.01 18.19 79.89
N GLN A 60 -142.89 17.86 81.18
CA GLN A 60 -141.65 17.34 81.77
C GLN A 60 -141.23 16.03 81.09
N VAL A 61 -142.14 15.06 80.92
CA VAL A 61 -141.84 13.80 80.23
C VAL A 61 -141.39 14.02 78.78
N LYS A 62 -141.93 15.04 78.09
CA LYS A 62 -141.47 15.42 76.74
C LYS A 62 -140.08 16.05 76.75
N ALA A 63 -139.76 16.89 77.75
CA ALA A 63 -138.43 17.45 77.95
C ALA A 63 -137.40 16.34 78.23
N ASP A 64 -137.69 15.45 79.20
CA ASP A 64 -136.85 14.31 79.56
C ASP A 64 -136.60 13.38 78.36
N SER A 65 -137.59 13.19 77.48
CA SER A 65 -137.44 12.44 76.23
C SER A 65 -136.48 13.13 75.27
N LYS A 66 -136.62 14.45 75.09
CA LYS A 66 -135.77 15.23 74.18
C LYS A 66 -134.34 15.38 74.70
N ASP A 67 -134.13 15.45 76.01
CA ASP A 67 -132.79 15.42 76.60
C ASP A 67 -132.11 14.05 76.42
N LYS A 68 -132.86 12.94 76.54
CA LYS A 68 -132.36 11.59 76.22
C LYS A 68 -132.00 11.46 74.73
N GLU A 69 -132.84 11.95 73.82
CA GLU A 69 -132.52 12.00 72.39
C GLU A 69 -131.24 12.81 72.13
N CYS A 70 -131.11 14.00 72.74
CA CYS A 70 -129.92 14.84 72.62
C CYS A 70 -128.65 14.16 73.18
N GLN A 71 -128.75 13.44 74.30
CA GLN A 71 -127.63 12.66 74.87
C GLN A 71 -127.20 11.54 73.92
N ILE A 72 -128.15 10.79 73.35
CA ILE A 72 -127.88 9.73 72.37
C ILE A 72 -127.22 10.33 71.11
N MET A 73 -127.70 11.47 70.61
CA MET A 73 -127.08 12.14 69.46
C MET A 73 -125.65 12.64 69.76
N ARG A 74 -125.39 13.19 70.95
CA ARG A 74 -124.03 13.60 71.37
C ARG A 74 -123.08 12.41 71.47
N ALA A 75 -123.46 11.34 72.16
CA ALA A 75 -122.66 10.13 72.25
C ALA A 75 -122.38 9.50 70.86
N THR A 76 -123.37 9.54 69.96
CA THR A 76 -123.21 9.10 68.56
C THR A 76 -122.22 9.98 67.80
N LEU A 77 -122.30 11.31 67.94
CA LEU A 77 -121.35 12.25 67.33
C LEU A 77 -119.93 12.06 67.90
N GLU A 78 -119.78 11.88 69.22
CA GLU A 78 -118.49 11.59 69.87
C GLU A 78 -117.89 10.26 69.42
N GLN A 79 -118.72 9.25 69.10
CA GLN A 79 -118.26 8.03 68.43
C GLN A 79 -117.76 8.35 67.01
N LYS A 80 -118.51 9.10 66.20
CA LYS A 80 -118.11 9.44 64.83
C LYS A 80 -116.85 10.30 64.77
N HIS A 81 -116.62 11.20 65.73
CA HIS A 81 -115.36 11.94 65.86
C HIS A 81 -114.17 11.02 66.18
N ARG A 82 -114.35 10.00 67.03
CA ARG A 82 -113.32 8.97 67.30
C ARG A 82 -113.00 8.12 66.07
N GLU A 83 -114.02 7.68 65.35
CA GLU A 83 -113.86 6.94 64.07
C GLU A 83 -113.11 7.79 63.02
N ILE A 84 -113.48 9.07 62.85
CA ILE A 84 -112.79 10.01 61.95
C ILE A 84 -111.32 10.22 62.37
N GLY A 85 -111.04 10.30 63.67
CA GLY A 85 -109.67 10.39 64.19
C GLY A 85 -108.82 9.17 63.86
N GLN A 86 -109.38 7.96 64.03
CA GLN A 86 -108.71 6.71 63.67
C GLN A 86 -108.44 6.62 62.16
N LEU A 87 -109.41 6.97 61.31
CA LEU A 87 -109.24 6.98 59.85
C LEU A 87 -108.17 7.99 59.40
N ARG A 88 -108.11 9.18 60.01
CA ARG A 88 -107.04 10.16 59.74
C ARG A 88 -105.66 9.60 60.09
N GLN A 89 -105.52 8.96 61.26
CA GLN A 89 -104.26 8.35 61.68
C GLN A 89 -103.83 7.18 60.75
N GLN A 90 -104.78 6.40 60.23
CA GLN A 90 -104.51 5.36 59.25
C GLN A 90 -104.03 5.94 57.91
N ILE A 91 -104.70 6.98 57.39
CA ILE A 91 -104.28 7.69 56.16
C ILE A 91 -102.88 8.27 56.33
N GLU A 92 -102.61 8.99 57.43
CA GLU A 92 -101.27 9.51 57.72
C GLU A 92 -100.20 8.42 57.81
N GLY A 93 -100.53 7.24 58.32
CA GLY A 93 -99.65 6.07 58.35
C GLY A 93 -99.34 5.53 56.96
N MET A 94 -100.36 5.43 56.11
CA MET A 94 -100.20 5.02 54.70
C MET A 94 -99.38 6.04 53.90
N ASP A 95 -99.65 7.34 54.07
CA ASP A 95 -98.90 8.42 53.39
C ASP A 95 -97.42 8.43 53.80
N ARG A 96 -97.11 8.11 55.06
CA ARG A 96 -95.72 7.96 55.54
C ARG A 96 -95.05 6.78 54.85
N ALA A 97 -95.65 5.59 54.91
CA ALA A 97 -95.11 4.39 54.26
C ALA A 97 -94.94 4.55 52.74
N GLN A 98 -95.83 5.26 52.06
CA GLN A 98 -95.68 5.61 50.64
C GLN A 98 -94.50 6.54 50.39
N ARG A 99 -94.32 7.59 51.22
CA ARG A 99 -93.18 8.51 51.10
C ARG A 99 -91.84 7.82 51.37
N ASP A 100 -91.79 6.94 52.37
CA ASP A 100 -90.59 6.16 52.69
C ASP A 100 -90.23 5.21 51.52
N MET A 101 -91.22 4.49 50.96
CA MET A 101 -91.05 3.63 49.79
C MET A 101 -90.59 4.39 48.54
N VAL A 102 -91.13 5.60 48.30
CA VAL A 102 -90.67 6.47 47.19
C VAL A 102 -89.21 6.88 47.40
N ALA A 103 -88.80 7.27 48.60
CA ALA A 103 -87.42 7.63 48.90
C ALA A 103 -86.45 6.44 48.71
N GLU A 104 -86.87 5.21 49.01
CA GLU A 104 -86.08 4.01 48.71
C GLU A 104 -85.92 3.77 47.21
N TYR A 105 -86.99 3.93 46.42
CA TYR A 105 -86.89 3.83 44.96
C TYR A 105 -86.07 4.96 44.33
N GLU A 106 -86.17 6.20 44.82
CA GLU A 106 -85.30 7.31 44.37
C GLU A 106 -83.82 7.03 44.64
N LYS A 107 -83.50 6.47 45.82
CA LYS A 107 -82.15 6.03 46.19
C LYS A 107 -81.63 4.92 45.25
N GLN A 108 -82.46 3.92 44.93
CA GLN A 108 -82.12 2.86 43.98
C GLN A 108 -81.88 3.43 42.57
N LEU A 109 -82.76 4.32 42.08
CA LEU A 109 -82.61 4.98 40.79
C LEU A 109 -81.33 5.84 40.74
N LEU A 110 -80.96 6.52 41.83
CA LEU A 110 -79.71 7.26 41.92
C LEU A 110 -78.49 6.33 41.88
N GLN A 111 -78.52 5.18 42.55
CA GLN A 111 -77.46 4.17 42.47
C GLN A 111 -77.28 3.64 41.04
N VAL A 112 -78.36 3.19 40.39
CA VAL A 112 -78.31 2.67 39.01
C VAL A 112 -77.82 3.75 38.02
N ARG A 113 -78.22 5.01 38.21
CA ARG A 113 -77.66 6.14 37.45
C ARG A 113 -76.16 6.29 37.66
N ASN A 114 -75.65 6.19 38.89
CA ASN A 114 -74.22 6.31 39.18
C ASN A 114 -73.41 5.14 38.59
N GLU A 115 -73.93 3.92 38.68
CA GLU A 115 -73.33 2.73 38.06
C GLU A 115 -73.26 2.86 36.53
N LEU A 116 -74.34 3.33 35.88
CA LEU A 116 -74.37 3.59 34.45
C LEU A 116 -73.37 4.69 34.02
N HIS A 117 -73.20 5.75 34.82
CA HIS A 117 -72.17 6.76 34.57
C HIS A 117 -70.75 6.19 34.71
N SER A 118 -70.52 5.30 35.69
CA SER A 118 -69.24 4.61 35.86
C SER A 118 -68.93 3.68 34.68
N LEU A 119 -69.90 2.87 34.27
CA LEU A 119 -69.81 1.97 33.12
C LEU A 119 -69.57 2.73 31.81
N LYS A 120 -70.27 3.86 31.57
CA LYS A 120 -70.05 4.71 30.41
C LYS A 120 -68.61 5.24 30.38
N ARG A 121 -68.09 5.74 31.52
CA ARG A 121 -66.70 6.21 31.64
C ARG A 121 -65.68 5.09 31.39
N SER A 122 -65.95 3.87 31.85
CA SER A 122 -65.05 2.72 31.62
C SER A 122 -65.06 2.29 30.15
N TYR A 123 -66.23 2.26 29.50
CA TYR A 123 -66.36 2.00 28.06
C TYR A 123 -65.63 3.06 27.23
N GLU A 124 -65.84 4.35 27.49
CA GLU A 124 -65.12 5.44 26.82
C GLU A 124 -63.59 5.32 27.00
N LYS A 125 -63.12 4.94 28.19
CA LYS A 125 -61.68 4.73 28.47
C LYS A 125 -61.13 3.58 27.63
N THR A 126 -61.85 2.47 27.53
CA THR A 126 -61.47 1.30 26.71
C THR A 126 -61.51 1.62 25.22
N GLN A 127 -62.55 2.27 24.72
CA GLN A 127 -62.66 2.71 23.31
C GLN A 127 -61.50 3.66 22.93
N ARG A 128 -61.16 4.62 23.81
CA ARG A 128 -60.00 5.51 23.63
C ARG A 128 -58.67 4.73 23.65
N LYS A 129 -58.54 3.64 24.42
CA LYS A 129 -57.36 2.77 24.39
C LYS A 129 -57.25 2.01 23.07
N MET A 130 -58.31 1.31 22.64
CA MET A 130 -58.31 0.53 21.40
C MET A 130 -57.96 1.39 20.18
N SER A 131 -58.49 2.61 20.10
CA SER A 131 -58.19 3.53 18.98
C SER A 131 -56.80 4.18 19.06
N ARG A 132 -56.15 4.21 20.22
CA ARG A 132 -54.71 4.55 20.32
C ARG A 132 -53.87 3.40 19.78
N GLN A 133 -54.12 2.19 20.28
CA GLN A 133 -53.41 0.97 19.84
C GLN A 133 -53.56 0.72 18.32
N ALA A 134 -54.73 0.97 17.73
CA ALA A 134 -54.92 0.88 16.28
C ALA A 134 -54.04 1.88 15.49
N LYS A 135 -53.82 3.10 16.02
CA LYS A 135 -52.96 4.12 15.39
C LYS A 135 -51.47 3.91 15.66
N GLU A 136 -51.13 3.28 16.78
CA GLU A 136 -49.78 2.83 17.10
C GLU A 136 -49.38 1.67 16.17
N LEU A 137 -50.23 0.64 16.04
CA LEU A 137 -50.03 -0.48 15.10
C LEU A 137 -50.01 -0.03 13.63
N GLY A 138 -50.79 1.00 13.26
CA GLY A 138 -50.73 1.60 11.93
C GLY A 138 -49.36 2.21 11.62
N ARG A 139 -48.85 3.06 12.52
CA ARG A 139 -47.51 3.66 12.38
C ARG A 139 -46.38 2.64 12.43
N GLU A 140 -46.50 1.59 13.24
CA GLU A 140 -45.45 0.58 13.33
C GLU A 140 -45.36 -0.23 12.04
N LYS A 141 -46.49 -0.54 11.39
CA LYS A 141 -46.50 -1.13 10.04
C LYS A 141 -45.96 -0.17 8.98
N GLU A 142 -46.26 1.12 9.09
CA GLU A 142 -45.77 2.17 8.19
C GLU A 142 -44.23 2.29 8.27
N LYS A 143 -43.66 2.34 9.47
CA LYS A 143 -42.20 2.25 9.69
C LYS A 143 -41.61 0.96 9.12
N GLN A 144 -42.16 -0.21 9.47
CA GLN A 144 -41.65 -1.50 9.00
C GLN A 144 -41.68 -1.61 7.48
N SER A 145 -42.68 -0.99 6.83
CA SER A 145 -42.73 -0.89 5.37
C SER A 145 -41.67 0.05 4.79
N ALA A 146 -41.36 1.16 5.47
CA ALA A 146 -40.28 2.07 5.08
C ALA A 146 -38.90 1.44 5.28
N GLU A 147 -38.63 0.86 6.45
CA GLU A 147 -37.39 0.14 6.77
C GLU A 147 -37.15 -1.02 5.80
N ALA A 148 -38.19 -1.76 5.41
CA ALA A 148 -38.11 -2.79 4.37
C ALA A 148 -37.87 -2.22 2.96
N GLN A 149 -38.47 -1.08 2.62
CA GLN A 149 -38.24 -0.39 1.34
C GLN A 149 -36.81 0.15 1.24
N ASP A 150 -36.29 0.76 2.31
CA ASP A 150 -34.92 1.25 2.39
C ASP A 150 -33.93 0.09 2.27
N SER A 151 -34.15 -1.00 3.03
CA SER A 151 -33.38 -2.25 2.93
C SER A 151 -33.39 -2.84 1.51
N MET A 152 -34.54 -2.80 0.82
CA MET A 152 -34.65 -3.23 -0.58
C MET A 152 -33.91 -2.31 -1.55
N SER A 153 -33.86 -1.00 -1.28
CA SER A 153 -33.05 -0.04 -2.05
C SER A 153 -31.55 -0.29 -1.87
N GLU A 154 -31.11 -0.58 -0.65
CA GLU A 154 -29.72 -0.92 -0.34
C GLU A 154 -29.30 -2.24 -0.98
N LEU A 155 -30.13 -3.28 -0.88
CA LEU A 155 -29.91 -4.56 -1.57
C LEU A 155 -29.84 -4.38 -3.10
N THR A 156 -30.59 -3.44 -3.66
CA THR A 156 -30.54 -3.13 -5.10
C THR A 156 -29.23 -2.40 -5.47
N ARG A 157 -28.80 -1.43 -4.66
CA ARG A 157 -27.51 -0.73 -4.80
C ARG A 157 -26.33 -1.69 -4.68
N LEU A 158 -26.35 -2.60 -3.71
CA LEU A 158 -25.32 -3.62 -3.51
C LEU A 158 -25.26 -4.64 -4.65
N LYS A 159 -26.43 -5.03 -5.22
CA LYS A 159 -26.48 -5.88 -6.43
C LYS A 159 -25.84 -5.19 -7.64
N SER A 160 -26.14 -3.91 -7.89
CA SER A 160 -25.47 -3.13 -8.96
C SER A 160 -23.95 -3.13 -8.77
N LYS A 161 -23.49 -2.79 -7.55
CA LYS A 161 -22.07 -2.72 -7.24
C LYS A 161 -21.36 -4.07 -7.37
N LEU A 162 -22.04 -5.18 -7.04
CA LEU A 162 -21.51 -6.53 -7.24
C LEU A 162 -21.40 -6.88 -8.73
N GLU A 163 -22.37 -6.50 -9.56
CA GLU A 163 -22.30 -6.74 -11.01
C GLU A 163 -21.20 -5.92 -11.69
N GLU A 164 -20.99 -4.66 -11.26
CA GLU A 164 -19.82 -3.85 -11.67
C GLU A 164 -18.49 -4.57 -11.35
N TYR A 165 -18.36 -5.19 -10.18
CA TYR A 165 -17.18 -5.99 -9.84
C TYR A 165 -17.07 -7.28 -10.67
N ARG A 166 -18.19 -7.94 -11.04
CA ARG A 166 -18.15 -9.10 -11.97
C ARG A 166 -17.66 -8.70 -13.36
N GLN A 167 -18.12 -7.56 -13.88
CA GLN A 167 -17.69 -7.05 -15.18
C GLN A 167 -16.20 -6.71 -15.17
N HIS A 168 -15.71 -6.03 -14.13
CA HIS A 168 -14.29 -5.70 -14.03
C HIS A 168 -13.39 -6.94 -13.89
N SER A 169 -13.83 -8.00 -13.17
CA SER A 169 -13.12 -9.29 -13.15
C SER A 169 -12.97 -9.87 -14.57
N GLN A 170 -14.06 -9.85 -15.36
CA GLN A 170 -14.04 -10.36 -16.74
C GLN A 170 -13.14 -9.53 -17.67
N GLU A 171 -13.08 -8.20 -17.47
CA GLU A 171 -12.13 -7.33 -18.18
C GLU A 171 -10.68 -7.68 -17.85
N CYS A 172 -10.34 -7.84 -16.57
CA CYS A 172 -9.01 -8.25 -16.12
C CYS A 172 -8.64 -9.66 -16.60
N GLU A 173 -9.57 -10.61 -16.58
CA GLU A 173 -9.39 -11.96 -17.13
C GLU A 173 -9.13 -11.93 -18.65
N LEU A 174 -9.87 -11.10 -19.39
CA LEU A 174 -9.68 -10.91 -20.83
C LEU A 174 -8.31 -10.26 -21.15
N GLN A 175 -7.90 -9.25 -20.37
CA GLN A 175 -6.58 -8.64 -20.48
C GLN A 175 -5.45 -9.64 -20.19
N ARG A 176 -5.53 -10.39 -19.08
CA ARG A 176 -4.56 -11.45 -18.76
C ARG A 176 -4.50 -12.49 -19.90
N SER A 177 -5.65 -12.91 -20.42
CA SER A 177 -5.73 -13.84 -21.56
C SER A 177 -5.04 -13.30 -22.82
N ASN A 178 -5.13 -12.00 -23.10
CA ASN A 178 -4.43 -11.36 -24.21
C ASN A 178 -2.92 -11.29 -23.98
N TYR A 179 -2.46 -10.94 -22.77
CA TYR A 179 -1.04 -10.94 -22.43
C TYR A 179 -0.43 -12.36 -22.48
N THR A 180 -1.15 -13.40 -22.03
CA THR A 180 -0.70 -14.80 -22.18
C THR A 180 -0.49 -15.16 -23.65
N ARG A 181 -1.45 -14.88 -24.54
CA ARG A 181 -1.29 -15.12 -25.99
C ARG A 181 -0.10 -14.36 -26.59
N GLN A 182 0.16 -13.14 -26.12
CA GLN A 182 1.31 -12.36 -26.56
C GLN A 182 2.63 -13.01 -26.11
N ILE A 183 2.72 -13.45 -24.85
CA ILE A 183 3.87 -14.20 -24.32
C ILE A 183 4.08 -15.50 -25.10
N ASP A 184 3.05 -16.31 -25.31
CA ASP A 184 3.10 -17.56 -26.10
C ASP A 184 3.68 -17.30 -27.51
N SER A 185 3.25 -16.22 -28.16
CA SER A 185 3.73 -15.83 -29.50
C SER A 185 5.21 -15.40 -29.51
N LEU A 186 5.67 -14.72 -28.46
CA LEU A 186 7.06 -14.29 -28.30
C LEU A 186 7.98 -15.45 -27.90
N GLU A 187 7.50 -16.39 -27.08
CA GLU A 187 8.20 -17.63 -26.75
C GLU A 187 8.39 -18.50 -28.01
N ALA A 188 7.37 -18.62 -28.85
CA ALA A 188 7.46 -19.32 -30.14
C ALA A 188 8.50 -18.65 -31.08
N GLN A 189 8.52 -17.32 -31.16
CA GLN A 189 9.54 -16.58 -31.91
C GLN A 189 10.95 -16.77 -31.32
N ARG A 190 11.11 -16.69 -29.99
CA ARG A 190 12.39 -16.93 -29.29
C ARG A 190 12.92 -18.32 -29.59
N LYS A 191 12.04 -19.34 -29.57
CA LYS A 191 12.39 -20.74 -29.88
C LYS A 191 12.82 -20.91 -31.35
N ALA A 192 12.08 -20.36 -32.30
CA ALA A 192 12.45 -20.43 -33.72
C ALA A 192 13.77 -19.70 -34.02
N LEU A 193 14.08 -18.62 -33.31
CA LEU A 193 15.38 -17.95 -33.39
C LEU A 193 16.51 -18.78 -32.75
N ALA A 194 16.26 -19.45 -31.63
CA ALA A 194 17.23 -20.35 -31.01
C ALA A 194 17.56 -21.55 -31.92
N GLU A 195 16.54 -22.22 -32.48
CA GLU A 195 16.70 -23.31 -33.46
C GLU A 195 17.50 -22.87 -34.70
N LYS A 196 17.30 -21.64 -35.16
CA LYS A 196 18.10 -21.04 -36.26
C LYS A 196 19.55 -20.77 -35.83
N CYS A 197 19.80 -20.31 -34.61
CA CYS A 197 21.15 -20.11 -34.07
C CYS A 197 21.90 -21.44 -33.91
N GLU A 198 21.25 -22.48 -33.40
CA GLU A 198 21.81 -23.84 -33.33
C GLU A 198 22.18 -24.36 -34.72
N LEU A 199 21.32 -24.18 -35.73
CA LEU A 199 21.61 -24.58 -37.11
C LEU A 199 22.83 -23.83 -37.68
N MET A 200 22.95 -22.52 -37.44
CA MET A 200 24.13 -21.74 -37.87
C MET A 200 25.40 -22.16 -37.13
N GLN A 201 25.29 -22.52 -35.85
CA GLN A 201 26.43 -23.03 -35.06
C GLN A 201 26.88 -24.40 -35.55
N GLN A 202 25.95 -25.30 -35.89
CA GLN A 202 26.25 -26.60 -36.52
C GLN A 202 26.91 -26.44 -37.90
N GLN A 203 26.43 -25.49 -38.73
CA GLN A 203 27.06 -25.16 -40.00
C GLN A 203 28.48 -24.62 -39.81
N SER A 204 28.69 -23.70 -38.87
CA SER A 204 30.01 -23.14 -38.52
C SER A 204 30.99 -24.23 -38.08
N ALA A 205 30.58 -25.13 -37.18
CA ALA A 205 31.39 -26.28 -36.78
C ALA A 205 31.69 -27.24 -37.95
N GLY A 206 30.73 -27.42 -38.87
CA GLY A 206 30.91 -28.16 -40.11
C GLY A 206 31.98 -27.54 -41.04
N TYR A 207 31.98 -26.21 -41.20
CA TYR A 207 33.01 -25.49 -41.96
C TYR A 207 34.37 -25.55 -41.26
N GLN A 208 34.44 -25.37 -39.94
CA GLN A 208 35.70 -25.50 -39.19
C GLN A 208 36.31 -26.90 -39.37
N SER A 209 35.50 -27.96 -39.27
CA SER A 209 35.96 -29.33 -39.53
C SER A 209 36.50 -29.53 -40.96
N GLN A 210 36.02 -28.77 -41.95
CA GLN A 210 36.58 -28.79 -43.30
C GLN A 210 37.89 -28.01 -43.41
N LEU A 211 38.02 -26.87 -42.71
CA LEU A 211 39.26 -26.10 -42.63
C LEU A 211 40.36 -26.92 -41.94
N ASP A 212 40.08 -27.55 -40.79
CA ASP A 212 41.03 -28.41 -40.07
C ASP A 212 41.53 -29.59 -40.93
N LYS A 213 40.65 -30.15 -41.77
CA LYS A 213 41.01 -31.21 -42.74
C LYS A 213 41.90 -30.67 -43.85
N ARG A 214 41.61 -29.48 -44.40
CA ARG A 214 42.45 -28.84 -45.41
C ARG A 214 43.83 -28.48 -44.85
N GLN A 215 43.89 -27.93 -43.64
CA GLN A 215 45.15 -27.60 -42.96
C GLN A 215 46.02 -28.86 -42.80
N LYS A 216 45.47 -29.95 -42.23
CA LYS A 216 46.19 -31.23 -42.09
C LYS A 216 46.69 -31.80 -43.43
N ILE A 217 45.94 -31.60 -44.52
CA ILE A 217 46.40 -31.99 -45.87
C ILE A 217 47.57 -31.11 -46.32
N GLN A 218 47.49 -29.78 -46.15
CA GLN A 218 48.57 -28.85 -46.46
C GLN A 218 49.82 -29.11 -45.61
N ASP A 219 49.70 -29.28 -44.30
CA ASP A 219 50.82 -29.62 -43.40
C ASP A 219 51.52 -30.90 -43.91
N SER A 220 50.74 -31.89 -44.37
CA SER A 220 51.28 -33.14 -44.93
C SER A 220 51.95 -32.99 -46.29
N SER A 221 51.61 -31.98 -47.10
CA SER A 221 52.26 -31.71 -48.39
C SER A 221 53.48 -30.81 -48.20
N GLU A 222 53.41 -29.80 -47.32
CA GLU A 222 54.56 -29.02 -46.88
C GLU A 222 55.64 -29.89 -46.25
N MET A 223 55.29 -30.83 -45.38
CA MET A 223 56.26 -31.76 -44.79
C MET A 223 56.81 -32.78 -45.81
N ARG A 224 56.15 -32.98 -46.95
CA ARG A 224 56.71 -33.72 -48.10
C ARG A 224 57.68 -32.84 -48.90
N MET A 225 57.30 -31.60 -49.21
CA MET A 225 58.16 -30.64 -49.91
C MET A 225 59.42 -30.29 -49.10
N LYS A 226 59.31 -30.07 -47.78
CA LYS A 226 60.44 -29.86 -46.86
C LYS A 226 61.41 -31.06 -46.86
N LYS A 227 60.90 -32.30 -46.89
CA LYS A 227 61.73 -33.51 -47.03
C LYS A 227 62.40 -33.62 -48.40
N GLN A 228 61.71 -33.25 -49.48
CA GLN A 228 62.28 -33.22 -50.83
C GLN A 228 63.37 -32.14 -50.95
N LEU A 229 63.14 -30.94 -50.41
CA LEU A 229 64.15 -29.87 -50.36
C LEU A 229 65.41 -30.34 -49.62
N ALA A 230 65.28 -30.86 -48.40
CA ALA A 230 66.41 -31.40 -47.65
C ALA A 230 67.16 -32.54 -48.36
N GLN A 231 66.44 -33.36 -49.17
CA GLN A 231 67.05 -34.37 -50.02
C GLN A 231 67.84 -33.76 -51.19
N MET A 232 67.33 -32.70 -51.83
CA MET A 232 68.00 -31.99 -52.92
C MET A 232 69.18 -31.15 -52.41
N GLU A 233 69.04 -30.49 -51.26
CA GLU A 233 70.12 -29.78 -50.56
C GLU A 233 71.28 -30.73 -50.27
N GLY A 234 71.00 -31.88 -49.63
CA GLY A 234 72.03 -32.90 -49.42
C GLY A 234 72.58 -33.55 -50.70
N GLN A 235 71.90 -33.46 -51.85
CA GLN A 235 72.49 -33.84 -53.15
C GLN A 235 73.42 -32.75 -53.69
N LEU A 236 73.04 -31.47 -53.55
CA LEU A 236 73.87 -30.33 -53.91
C LEU A 236 75.14 -30.25 -53.04
N ASP A 237 75.04 -30.52 -51.74
CA ASP A 237 76.21 -30.56 -50.84
C ASP A 237 77.19 -31.66 -51.26
N ARG A 238 76.73 -32.88 -51.53
CA ARG A 238 77.59 -33.96 -52.05
C ARG A 238 78.22 -33.60 -53.39
N ALA A 239 77.47 -32.95 -54.29
CA ALA A 239 78.02 -32.47 -55.56
C ALA A 239 79.10 -31.40 -55.32
N ARG A 240 78.86 -30.48 -54.38
CA ARG A 240 79.80 -29.43 -53.97
C ARG A 240 81.08 -30.03 -53.35
N ASP A 241 80.97 -31.04 -52.50
CA ASP A 241 82.11 -31.79 -51.96
C ASP A 241 82.93 -32.45 -53.09
N THR A 242 82.26 -33.04 -54.10
CA THR A 242 82.97 -33.59 -55.26
C THR A 242 83.63 -32.53 -56.14
N VAL A 243 83.07 -31.32 -56.23
CA VAL A 243 83.71 -30.18 -56.93
C VAL A 243 84.90 -29.65 -56.12
N ASN A 244 84.74 -29.40 -54.83
CA ASN A 244 85.83 -29.00 -53.94
C ASN A 244 87.01 -29.99 -54.03
N SER A 245 86.73 -31.29 -54.03
CA SER A 245 87.77 -32.32 -54.18
C SER A 245 88.32 -32.45 -55.61
N GLN A 246 87.65 -31.91 -56.64
CA GLN A 246 88.25 -31.73 -57.97
C GLN A 246 89.14 -30.49 -57.99
N ASP A 247 88.73 -29.38 -57.39
CA ASP A 247 89.53 -28.16 -57.25
C ASP A 247 90.83 -28.42 -56.47
N GLU A 248 90.77 -29.16 -55.35
CA GLU A 248 91.96 -29.64 -54.61
C GLU A 248 92.95 -30.40 -55.52
N LYS A 249 92.43 -31.29 -56.38
CA LYS A 249 93.27 -32.05 -57.33
C LYS A 249 93.82 -31.14 -58.44
N ILE A 250 93.06 -30.14 -58.87
CA ILE A 250 93.49 -29.13 -59.85
C ILE A 250 94.62 -28.27 -59.26
N GLU A 251 94.55 -27.83 -58.00
CA GLU A 251 95.65 -27.11 -57.34
C GLU A 251 96.91 -27.96 -57.18
N VAL A 252 96.78 -29.24 -56.80
CA VAL A 252 97.93 -30.17 -56.76
C VAL A 252 98.56 -30.37 -58.15
N LEU A 253 97.74 -30.47 -59.20
CA LEU A 253 98.22 -30.58 -60.58
C LEU A 253 98.86 -29.28 -61.09
N LYS A 254 98.34 -28.11 -60.71
CA LYS A 254 98.96 -26.80 -60.98
C LYS A 254 100.33 -26.70 -60.32
N ALA A 255 100.45 -27.01 -59.03
CA ALA A 255 101.70 -26.95 -58.30
C ALA A 255 102.76 -27.89 -58.91
N SER A 256 102.36 -29.11 -59.30
CA SER A 256 103.25 -30.06 -60.00
C SER A 256 103.67 -29.57 -61.39
N LEU A 257 102.78 -28.90 -62.12
CA LEU A 257 103.10 -28.26 -63.40
C LEU A 257 104.07 -27.07 -63.22
N GLU A 258 103.86 -26.22 -62.21
CA GLU A 258 104.74 -25.10 -61.87
C GLU A 258 106.13 -25.58 -61.44
N GLU A 259 106.24 -26.67 -60.68
CA GLU A 259 107.53 -27.30 -60.34
C GLU A 259 108.23 -27.83 -61.59
N SER A 260 107.50 -28.51 -62.49
CA SER A 260 108.02 -29.02 -63.76
C SER A 260 108.52 -27.89 -64.68
N VAL A 261 107.73 -26.82 -64.83
CA VAL A 261 108.11 -25.61 -65.58
C VAL A 261 109.33 -24.93 -64.97
N SER A 262 109.38 -24.79 -63.64
CA SER A 262 110.54 -24.23 -62.93
C SER A 262 111.80 -25.09 -63.11
N SER A 263 111.65 -26.42 -63.19
CA SER A 263 112.75 -27.34 -63.46
C SER A 263 113.23 -27.25 -64.92
N HIS A 264 112.32 -27.07 -65.87
CA HIS A 264 112.66 -26.84 -67.26
C HIS A 264 113.37 -25.48 -67.47
N GLN A 265 112.92 -24.43 -66.79
CA GLN A 265 113.57 -23.10 -66.82
C GLN A 265 115.01 -23.15 -66.28
N ARG A 266 115.26 -23.89 -65.18
CA ARG A 266 116.62 -24.14 -64.68
C ARG A 266 117.49 -24.84 -65.75
N ALA A 267 117.01 -25.94 -66.30
CA ALA A 267 117.73 -26.69 -67.33
C ALA A 267 118.00 -25.87 -68.62
N LEU A 268 117.16 -24.88 -68.94
CA LEU A 268 117.41 -23.94 -70.04
C LEU A 268 118.52 -22.94 -69.73
N ALA A 269 118.60 -22.43 -68.49
CA ALA A 269 119.68 -21.55 -68.04
C ALA A 269 121.03 -22.29 -68.00
N ASP A 270 121.06 -23.51 -67.43
CA ASP A 270 122.26 -24.37 -67.40
C ASP A 270 122.80 -24.62 -68.83
N ARG A 271 121.90 -24.85 -69.78
CA ARG A 271 122.22 -25.04 -71.20
C ARG A 271 122.78 -23.77 -71.86
N GLU A 272 122.32 -22.59 -71.45
CA GLU A 272 122.80 -21.31 -71.98
C GLU A 272 124.19 -20.96 -71.43
N GLU A 273 124.45 -21.24 -70.15
CA GLU A 273 125.79 -21.12 -69.55
C GLU A 273 126.80 -22.02 -70.28
N ILE A 274 126.47 -23.30 -70.50
CA ILE A 274 127.30 -24.26 -71.26
C ILE A 274 127.55 -23.79 -72.70
N GLN A 275 126.56 -23.16 -73.36
CA GLN A 275 126.76 -22.59 -74.70
C GLN A 275 127.71 -21.38 -74.68
N GLU A 276 127.67 -20.57 -73.63
CA GLU A 276 128.59 -19.44 -73.46
C GLU A 276 130.01 -19.89 -73.10
N GLU A 277 130.17 -20.94 -72.30
CA GLU A 277 131.47 -21.61 -72.08
C GLU A 277 132.05 -22.16 -73.38
N LEU A 278 131.25 -22.90 -74.17
CA LEU A 278 131.67 -23.42 -75.47
C LEU A 278 132.12 -22.29 -76.42
N ARG A 279 131.47 -21.12 -76.34
CA ARG A 279 131.89 -19.90 -77.06
C ARG A 279 133.22 -19.33 -76.54
N LYS A 280 133.45 -19.31 -75.23
CA LYS A 280 134.74 -18.89 -74.62
C LYS A 280 135.88 -19.79 -75.10
N TYR A 281 135.70 -21.12 -75.08
CA TYR A 281 136.70 -22.08 -75.58
C TYR A 281 136.97 -21.95 -77.09
N LYS A 282 135.93 -21.79 -77.93
CA LYS A 282 136.11 -21.57 -79.37
C LYS A 282 136.94 -20.31 -79.69
N ASN A 283 136.70 -19.23 -78.96
CA ASN A 283 137.46 -17.99 -79.11
C ASN A 283 138.92 -18.12 -78.65
N ALA A 284 139.22 -19.03 -77.70
CA ALA A 284 140.58 -19.31 -77.26
C ALA A 284 141.37 -20.10 -78.32
N ASN A 285 140.76 -21.13 -78.94
CA ASN A 285 141.42 -21.89 -80.02
C ASN A 285 141.82 -21.01 -81.21
N LEU A 286 140.96 -20.09 -81.65
CA LEU A 286 141.27 -19.18 -82.77
C LEU A 286 142.54 -18.36 -82.52
N ARG A 287 142.76 -17.88 -81.28
CA ARG A 287 143.99 -17.16 -80.92
C ARG A 287 145.24 -18.04 -80.99
N LEU A 288 145.13 -19.30 -80.56
CA LEU A 288 146.23 -20.26 -80.63
C LEU A 288 146.56 -20.64 -82.09
N GLU A 289 145.57 -20.60 -82.99
CA GLU A 289 145.77 -20.78 -84.44
C GLU A 289 146.42 -19.55 -85.10
N ASP A 290 146.06 -18.33 -84.69
CA ASP A 290 146.71 -17.09 -85.10
C ASP A 290 148.19 -17.03 -84.65
N GLU A 291 148.45 -17.31 -83.36
CA GLU A 291 149.80 -17.34 -82.77
C GLU A 291 150.70 -18.38 -83.47
N LYS A 292 150.16 -19.58 -83.73
CA LYS A 292 150.85 -20.63 -84.50
C LYS A 292 151.20 -20.18 -85.92
N SER A 293 150.30 -19.45 -86.58
CA SER A 293 150.51 -18.97 -87.95
C SER A 293 151.59 -17.88 -88.01
N GLN A 294 151.68 -17.03 -86.98
CA GLN A 294 152.74 -16.02 -86.85
C GLN A 294 154.12 -16.66 -86.64
N LEU A 295 154.23 -17.66 -85.76
CA LEU A 295 155.48 -18.41 -85.53
C LEU A 295 155.98 -19.15 -86.78
N GLN A 296 155.08 -19.57 -87.68
CA GLN A 296 155.46 -20.17 -88.97
C GLN A 296 156.06 -19.15 -89.95
N ALA A 297 155.60 -17.89 -89.94
CA ALA A 297 156.18 -16.82 -90.76
C ALA A 297 157.59 -16.43 -90.27
N ASP A 298 157.79 -16.34 -88.94
CA ASP A 298 159.09 -16.05 -88.34
C ASP A 298 160.14 -17.12 -88.68
N LEU A 299 159.76 -18.40 -88.73
CA LEU A 299 160.64 -19.50 -89.14
C LEU A 299 161.07 -19.36 -90.60
N ALA A 300 160.13 -19.13 -91.53
CA ALA A 300 160.43 -18.96 -92.95
C ALA A 300 161.39 -17.78 -93.21
N SER A 301 161.31 -16.70 -92.40
CA SER A 301 162.25 -15.57 -92.48
C SER A 301 163.69 -15.95 -92.09
N ARG A 302 163.86 -16.85 -91.12
CA ARG A 302 165.17 -17.34 -90.64
C ARG A 302 165.83 -18.28 -91.63
N ASP A 303 165.07 -19.18 -92.24
CA ASP A 303 165.60 -20.10 -93.25
C ASP A 303 166.13 -19.35 -94.48
N HIS A 304 165.47 -18.25 -94.88
CA HIS A 304 165.96 -17.40 -95.96
C HIS A 304 167.30 -16.70 -95.62
N MET A 305 167.50 -16.25 -94.37
CA MET A 305 168.80 -15.71 -93.93
C MET A 305 169.90 -16.78 -93.90
N LEU A 306 169.57 -18.02 -93.53
CA LEU A 306 170.52 -19.14 -93.52
C LEU A 306 170.92 -19.60 -94.94
N GLN A 307 170.06 -19.41 -95.93
CA GLN A 307 170.38 -19.62 -97.36
C GLN A 307 171.50 -18.68 -97.81
N MET A 308 171.33 -17.36 -97.59
CA MET A 308 172.30 -16.34 -98.02
C MET A 308 173.66 -16.47 -97.32
N ALA A 309 173.68 -16.93 -96.06
CA ALA A 309 174.92 -17.18 -95.33
C ALA A 309 175.78 -18.32 -95.92
N ARG A 310 175.18 -19.26 -96.67
CA ARG A 310 175.91 -20.37 -97.32
C ARG A 310 176.57 -19.93 -98.63
N GLU A 311 175.86 -19.11 -99.40
CA GLU A 311 176.33 -18.64 -100.71
C GLU A 311 177.59 -17.73 -100.59
N ASP A 312 177.71 -16.97 -99.50
CA ASP A 312 178.93 -16.21 -99.16
C ASP A 312 180.11 -17.10 -98.68
N GLN A 313 179.82 -18.30 -98.15
CA GLN A 313 180.83 -19.26 -97.69
C GLN A 313 181.46 -20.02 -98.87
N ASP A 314 180.68 -20.37 -99.89
CA ASP A 314 181.16 -21.06 -101.08
C ASP A 314 182.08 -20.16 -101.95
N TYR A 315 181.82 -18.85 -102.00
CA TYR A 315 182.70 -17.91 -102.71
C TYR A 315 184.12 -17.88 -102.11
N LYS A 316 184.23 -17.95 -100.79
CA LYS A 316 185.50 -17.79 -100.05
C LYS A 316 186.36 -19.05 -100.04
N THR A 317 185.76 -20.24 -100.15
CA THR A 317 186.54 -21.50 -100.21
C THR A 317 187.30 -21.67 -101.52
N GLY A 318 186.81 -21.12 -102.63
CA GLY A 318 187.52 -21.14 -103.92
C GLY A 318 188.80 -20.29 -103.96
N GLU A 319 188.88 -19.22 -103.18
CA GLU A 319 190.05 -18.31 -103.17
C GLU A 319 191.20 -18.86 -102.30
N VAL A 320 190.87 -19.58 -101.22
CA VAL A 320 191.84 -20.25 -100.32
C VAL A 320 192.71 -21.26 -101.07
N GLN A 321 192.12 -22.12 -101.89
CA GLN A 321 192.83 -23.16 -102.64
C GLN A 321 193.91 -22.62 -103.60
N ARG A 322 193.82 -21.34 -103.99
CA ARG A 322 194.82 -20.67 -104.85
C ARG A 322 196.02 -20.10 -104.07
N LEU A 323 195.87 -19.91 -102.76
CA LEU A 323 196.92 -19.41 -101.86
C LEU A 323 197.71 -20.56 -101.22
N GLU A 324 197.07 -21.69 -100.92
CA GLU A 324 197.68 -22.91 -100.35
C GLU A 324 198.75 -23.58 -101.26
N ALA A 325 198.83 -23.19 -102.54
CA ALA A 325 199.90 -23.58 -103.45
C ALA A 325 201.18 -22.73 -103.28
N ASN A 326 201.05 -21.44 -102.95
CA ASN A 326 202.18 -20.53 -102.72
C ASN A 326 202.67 -20.53 -101.26
N LEU A 327 201.86 -21.02 -100.31
CA LEU A 327 202.23 -21.03 -98.89
C LEU A 327 203.29 -22.09 -98.54
N ARG A 328 203.34 -23.20 -99.28
CA ARG A 328 204.27 -24.32 -99.00
C ARG A 328 205.74 -23.98 -99.18
N GLU A 329 206.06 -22.94 -99.95
CA GLU A 329 207.43 -22.39 -100.05
C GLU A 329 207.79 -21.47 -98.86
N LYS A 330 206.89 -21.28 -97.87
CA LYS A 330 207.09 -20.38 -96.73
C LYS A 330 206.80 -20.98 -95.35
N GLU A 331 206.31 -22.22 -95.27
CA GLU A 331 206.07 -22.90 -93.98
C GLU A 331 207.33 -23.43 -93.29
N GLU A 332 208.52 -23.29 -93.89
CA GLU A 332 209.81 -23.50 -93.19
C GLU A 332 210.17 -22.37 -92.20
N PHE A 333 209.36 -21.30 -92.07
CA PHE A 333 209.72 -20.09 -91.33
C PHE A 333 208.67 -19.62 -90.30
N ILE A 334 208.78 -20.13 -89.06
CA ILE A 334 208.14 -19.64 -87.81
C ILE A 334 206.61 -19.90 -87.73
N GLN A 335 206.02 -20.57 -86.73
CA GLN A 335 206.46 -21.17 -85.45
C GLN A 335 206.59 -20.29 -84.17
N THR A 336 205.77 -19.24 -83.93
CA THR A 336 205.54 -18.59 -82.59
C THR A 336 204.21 -17.75 -82.46
N MET A 337 203.56 -17.68 -81.25
CA MET A 337 202.63 -16.61 -80.66
C MET A 337 201.02 -16.57 -80.71
N GLN A 338 200.29 -17.20 -79.73
CA GLN A 338 199.34 -16.71 -78.62
C GLN A 338 198.03 -15.75 -78.66
N SER A 339 196.77 -16.26 -78.39
CA SER A 339 195.55 -16.00 -77.45
C SER A 339 194.69 -14.68 -77.00
N VAL A 340 193.29 -14.78 -76.79
CA VAL A 340 192.25 -14.21 -75.72
C VAL A 340 191.50 -12.77 -75.80
N ASN A 341 190.31 -12.21 -75.25
CA ASN A 341 189.01 -12.34 -74.37
C ASN A 341 187.90 -11.16 -74.64
N GLN A 342 186.75 -10.63 -73.99
CA GLN A 342 185.50 -10.80 -73.06
C GLN A 342 184.59 -9.43 -73.01
N LEU A 343 183.43 -8.96 -72.35
CA LEU A 343 182.18 -9.17 -71.44
C LEU A 343 181.24 -7.83 -71.36
N GLN A 344 180.06 -7.40 -70.71
CA GLN A 344 178.79 -7.77 -69.88
C GLN A 344 177.72 -6.54 -69.64
N ALA A 345 176.45 -6.61 -69.06
CA ALA A 345 175.38 -5.48 -68.88
C ALA A 345 174.13 -5.59 -67.81
N THR A 346 173.25 -4.53 -67.51
CA THR A 346 172.08 -4.42 -66.46
C THR A 346 170.96 -3.23 -66.51
N GLU A 347 169.74 -3.23 -65.82
CA GLU A 347 168.68 -2.09 -65.62
C GLU A 347 167.54 -2.21 -64.47
N GLU A 348 166.57 -1.24 -64.16
CA GLU A 348 165.50 -1.30 -63.02
C GLU A 348 164.05 -0.50 -62.93
N THR A 349 163.86 0.71 -62.29
CA THR A 349 162.90 1.14 -61.13
C THR A 349 161.39 1.70 -61.18
N ARG A 350 160.37 1.32 -62.00
CA ARG A 350 159.15 2.22 -62.23
C ARG A 350 157.77 2.06 -61.47
N TYR A 351 157.46 1.05 -60.65
CA TYR A 351 156.04 0.61 -60.42
C TYR A 351 155.11 1.40 -59.46
N LEU A 352 155.58 1.87 -58.29
CA LEU A 352 154.74 2.03 -57.07
C LEU A 352 153.70 3.18 -57.00
N GLN A 353 153.65 4.13 -57.94
CA GLN A 353 152.83 5.35 -57.77
C GLN A 353 151.32 5.19 -58.05
N LYS A 354 150.86 4.08 -58.63
CA LYS A 354 149.53 4.02 -59.29
C LYS A 354 148.33 3.72 -58.37
N GLU A 355 148.51 2.99 -57.28
CA GLU A 355 147.37 2.43 -56.52
C GLU A 355 146.68 3.44 -55.58
N LEU A 356 147.41 4.42 -55.05
CA LEU A 356 146.96 5.35 -54.00
C LEU A 356 145.76 6.23 -54.41
N GLN A 357 145.44 6.31 -55.70
CA GLN A 357 144.34 7.13 -56.20
C GLN A 357 142.97 6.43 -56.09
N ASN A 358 142.88 5.13 -56.36
CA ASN A 358 141.60 4.42 -56.52
C ASN A 358 140.77 4.37 -55.23
N ALA A 359 141.41 4.29 -54.06
CA ALA A 359 140.74 4.20 -52.76
C ALA A 359 139.92 5.46 -52.38
N LYS A 360 140.21 6.62 -52.97
CA LYS A 360 139.63 7.91 -52.56
C LYS A 360 138.20 8.14 -53.07
N ASP A 361 137.83 7.54 -54.20
CA ASP A 361 136.54 7.81 -54.84
C ASP A 361 135.40 6.93 -54.32
N GLN A 362 135.68 5.70 -53.87
CA GLN A 362 134.66 4.81 -53.28
C GLN A 362 134.00 5.44 -52.04
N ILE A 363 134.78 6.06 -51.15
CA ILE A 363 134.31 6.74 -49.93
C ILE A 363 133.32 7.88 -50.23
N ARG A 364 133.42 8.52 -51.40
CA ARG A 364 132.51 9.60 -51.83
C ARG A 364 131.12 9.08 -52.22
N SER A 365 131.00 7.81 -52.61
CA SER A 365 129.74 7.19 -53.01
C SER A 365 128.83 6.93 -51.82
N HIS A 366 129.33 6.21 -50.80
CA HIS A 366 128.51 5.80 -49.64
C HIS A 366 127.86 6.98 -48.90
N LYS A 367 128.58 8.10 -48.73
CA LYS A 367 128.07 9.33 -48.09
C LYS A 367 126.91 10.02 -48.83
N LYS A 368 126.62 9.66 -50.10
CA LYS A 368 125.42 10.13 -50.81
C LYS A 368 124.20 9.26 -50.51
N ASN A 369 124.37 7.95 -50.38
CA ASN A 369 123.27 7.02 -50.13
C ASN A 369 122.74 7.16 -48.69
N GLU A 370 123.64 7.36 -47.72
CA GLU A 370 123.32 7.62 -46.31
C GLU A 370 122.31 8.76 -46.15
N LYS A 371 122.53 9.90 -46.83
CA LYS A 371 121.63 11.07 -46.77
C LYS A 371 120.22 10.76 -47.26
N ARG A 372 120.08 10.08 -48.40
CA ARG A 372 118.77 9.73 -48.98
C ARG A 372 117.94 8.88 -48.01
N LEU A 373 118.56 7.89 -47.36
CA LEU A 373 117.89 7.06 -46.37
C LEU A 373 117.42 7.87 -45.15
N THR A 374 118.19 8.88 -44.69
CA THR A 374 117.75 9.76 -43.59
C THR A 374 116.58 10.68 -43.98
N GLU A 375 116.49 11.11 -45.23
CA GLU A 375 115.39 11.94 -45.75
C GLU A 375 114.10 11.12 -45.91
N GLU A 376 114.21 9.91 -46.46
CA GLU A 376 113.08 8.97 -46.61
C GLU A 376 112.52 8.53 -45.24
N PHE A 377 113.39 8.26 -44.25
CA PHE A 377 112.98 7.98 -42.87
C PHE A 377 112.19 9.14 -42.24
N GLN A 378 112.66 10.39 -42.38
CA GLN A 378 111.94 11.55 -41.86
C GLN A 378 110.57 11.76 -42.54
N LEU A 379 110.45 11.45 -43.84
CA LEU A 379 109.18 11.53 -44.55
C LEU A 379 108.18 10.46 -44.06
N LEU A 380 108.65 9.23 -43.84
CA LEU A 380 107.83 8.15 -43.28
C LEU A 380 107.42 8.45 -41.83
N GLN A 381 108.33 8.97 -41.00
CA GLN A 381 108.04 9.38 -39.62
C GLN A 381 106.95 10.46 -39.55
N LYS A 382 106.99 11.45 -40.44
CA LYS A 382 105.95 12.50 -40.56
C LYS A 382 104.60 11.93 -41.01
N LYS A 383 104.58 11.00 -41.98
CA LYS A 383 103.35 10.32 -42.41
C LYS A 383 102.74 9.45 -41.31
N LEU A 384 103.57 8.71 -40.58
CA LEU A 384 103.14 7.90 -39.43
C LEU A 384 102.54 8.79 -38.33
N HIS A 385 103.18 9.92 -38.01
CA HIS A 385 102.66 10.85 -37.00
C HIS A 385 101.32 11.49 -37.43
N ALA A 386 101.17 11.89 -38.69
CA ALA A 386 99.89 12.39 -39.20
C ALA A 386 98.76 11.35 -39.11
N SER A 387 99.06 10.09 -39.42
CA SER A 387 98.12 8.96 -39.25
C SER A 387 97.78 8.72 -37.78
N GLN A 388 98.77 8.80 -36.88
CA GLN A 388 98.59 8.68 -35.43
C GLN A 388 97.61 9.74 -34.90
N THR A 389 97.79 11.01 -35.29
CA THR A 389 96.89 12.11 -34.91
C THR A 389 95.49 11.90 -35.47
N GLN A 390 95.35 11.49 -36.74
CA GLN A 390 94.05 11.19 -37.34
C GLN A 390 93.31 10.05 -36.63
N CYS A 391 94.03 9.02 -36.15
CA CYS A 391 93.45 7.98 -35.32
C CYS A 391 92.95 8.51 -33.97
N VAL A 392 93.71 9.38 -33.29
CA VAL A 392 93.28 10.02 -32.03
C VAL A 392 92.02 10.87 -32.23
N ASP A 393 92.02 11.73 -33.25
CA ASP A 393 90.87 12.54 -33.68
C ASP A 393 89.59 11.71 -33.89
N LEU A 394 89.73 10.55 -34.54
CA LEU A 394 88.62 9.63 -34.80
C LEU A 394 88.18 8.89 -33.52
N THR A 395 89.12 8.50 -32.66
CA THR A 395 88.82 7.91 -31.35
C THR A 395 88.07 8.90 -30.46
N GLU A 396 88.45 10.18 -30.43
CA GLU A 396 87.73 11.22 -29.67
C GLU A 396 86.33 11.48 -30.25
N LYS A 397 86.19 11.58 -31.58
CA LYS A 397 84.88 11.73 -32.23
C LYS A 397 83.97 10.51 -32.01
N LEU A 398 84.51 9.30 -31.96
CA LEU A 398 83.78 8.08 -31.58
C LEU A 398 83.37 8.11 -30.10
N LYS A 399 84.28 8.48 -29.20
CA LYS A 399 83.99 8.63 -27.76
C LYS A 399 82.88 9.64 -27.51
N ASN A 400 82.96 10.83 -28.11
CA ASN A 400 81.96 11.88 -27.94
C ASN A 400 80.59 11.47 -28.51
N LYS A 401 80.54 10.67 -29.59
CA LYS A 401 79.30 10.04 -30.06
C LYS A 401 78.78 8.96 -29.10
N PHE A 402 79.66 8.14 -28.54
CA PHE A 402 79.30 7.10 -27.57
C PHE A 402 78.73 7.70 -26.28
N ASP A 403 79.39 8.73 -25.72
CA ASP A 403 78.92 9.44 -24.53
C ASP A 403 77.61 10.20 -24.80
N ALA A 404 77.41 10.74 -26.02
CA ALA A 404 76.14 11.35 -26.42
C ALA A 404 74.99 10.32 -26.51
N VAL A 405 75.18 9.18 -27.20
CA VAL A 405 74.20 8.09 -27.27
C VAL A 405 73.88 7.57 -25.86
N ARG A 406 74.91 7.31 -25.05
CA ARG A 406 74.75 6.88 -23.66
C ARG A 406 73.99 7.90 -22.81
N SER A 407 74.15 9.19 -23.07
CA SER A 407 73.36 10.22 -22.37
C SER A 407 71.88 10.14 -22.73
N GLN A 408 71.55 9.95 -24.02
CA GLN A 408 70.19 9.75 -24.53
C GLN A 408 69.56 8.46 -23.97
N ASP A 409 70.30 7.35 -23.99
CA ASP A 409 69.85 6.08 -23.37
C ASP A 409 69.49 6.31 -21.89
N THR A 410 70.29 7.07 -21.14
CA THR A 410 69.99 7.36 -19.74
C THR A 410 68.84 8.34 -19.51
N SER A 411 68.48 9.21 -20.47
CA SER A 411 67.24 10.01 -20.38
C SER A 411 66.01 9.16 -20.72
N ASP A 412 66.11 8.29 -21.72
CA ASP A 412 64.98 7.50 -22.21
C ASP A 412 64.66 6.36 -21.23
N ILE A 413 65.67 5.73 -20.64
CA ILE A 413 65.52 4.82 -19.50
C ILE A 413 64.87 5.54 -18.29
N LYS A 414 65.17 6.81 -18.03
CA LYS A 414 64.49 7.57 -16.96
C LYS A 414 63.04 7.89 -17.31
N HIS A 415 62.74 8.22 -18.56
CA HIS A 415 61.37 8.45 -19.04
C HIS A 415 60.51 7.18 -18.88
N VAL A 416 60.99 6.06 -19.43
CA VAL A 416 60.30 4.77 -19.35
C VAL A 416 60.13 4.33 -17.90
N ASN A 417 61.13 4.48 -17.03
CA ASN A 417 60.96 4.16 -15.60
C ASN A 417 59.92 5.07 -14.91
N LEU A 418 59.85 6.35 -15.26
CA LEU A 418 58.84 7.27 -14.71
C LEU A 418 57.42 6.94 -15.20
N GLU A 419 57.26 6.48 -16.45
CA GLU A 419 55.98 5.99 -16.94
C GLU A 419 55.59 4.64 -16.34
N VAL A 420 56.54 3.70 -16.20
CA VAL A 420 56.33 2.44 -15.48
C VAL A 420 55.93 2.67 -14.02
N ALA A 421 56.50 3.68 -13.35
CA ALA A 421 56.06 4.10 -12.01
C ALA A 421 54.61 4.59 -12.04
N LYS A 422 54.29 5.60 -12.87
CA LYS A 422 52.93 6.14 -13.02
C LYS A 422 51.88 5.08 -13.37
N MET A 423 52.25 4.05 -14.14
CA MET A 423 51.35 2.95 -14.49
C MET A 423 51.19 1.93 -13.36
N LYS A 424 52.23 1.68 -12.55
CA LYS A 424 52.12 0.91 -11.30
C LYS A 424 51.25 1.63 -10.29
N ASP A 425 51.43 2.94 -10.09
CA ASP A 425 50.62 3.74 -9.16
C ASP A 425 49.12 3.70 -9.55
N LYS A 426 48.81 3.87 -10.84
CA LYS A 426 47.44 3.73 -11.37
C LYS A 426 46.87 2.32 -11.16
N LEU A 427 47.67 1.29 -11.38
CA LEU A 427 47.26 -0.10 -11.20
C LEU A 427 46.98 -0.42 -9.72
N GLN A 428 47.85 0.03 -8.81
CA GLN A 428 47.65 -0.08 -7.37
C GLN A 428 46.39 0.67 -6.90
N VAL A 429 46.14 1.88 -7.42
CA VAL A 429 44.89 2.61 -7.13
C VAL A 429 43.68 1.81 -7.60
N LEU A 430 43.69 1.27 -8.84
CA LEU A 430 42.62 0.43 -9.35
C LEU A 430 42.40 -0.84 -8.50
N GLU A 431 43.46 -1.53 -8.10
CA GLU A 431 43.41 -2.70 -7.20
C GLU A 431 42.82 -2.35 -5.83
N THR A 432 43.18 -1.20 -5.23
CA THR A 432 42.56 -0.75 -3.97
C THR A 432 41.09 -0.36 -4.13
N THR A 433 40.69 0.23 -5.26
CA THR A 433 39.26 0.53 -5.52
C THR A 433 38.45 -0.72 -5.82
N HIS A 434 38.97 -1.66 -6.60
CA HIS A 434 38.26 -2.92 -6.88
C HIS A 434 38.17 -3.80 -5.63
N SER A 435 39.20 -3.86 -4.79
CA SER A 435 39.14 -4.63 -3.53
C SER A 435 38.14 -4.01 -2.53
N SER A 436 38.02 -2.68 -2.45
CA SER A 436 37.00 -2.04 -1.61
C SER A 436 35.57 -2.27 -2.13
N GLN A 437 35.38 -2.28 -3.46
CA GLN A 437 34.09 -2.66 -4.08
C GLN A 437 33.73 -4.13 -3.83
N LEU A 438 34.67 -5.06 -4.00
CA LEU A 438 34.45 -6.49 -3.72
C LEU A 438 34.16 -6.77 -2.24
N GLU A 439 34.77 -6.02 -1.33
CA GLU A 439 34.48 -6.11 0.11
C GLU A 439 33.13 -5.45 0.47
N GLY A 440 32.67 -4.46 -0.30
CA GLY A 440 31.30 -3.94 -0.24
C GLY A 440 30.28 -4.99 -0.67
N MET A 441 30.43 -5.55 -1.87
CA MET A 441 29.59 -6.62 -2.40
C MET A 441 29.58 -7.86 -1.48
N ARG A 442 30.70 -8.19 -0.84
CA ARG A 442 30.77 -9.27 0.17
C ARG A 442 29.85 -8.99 1.37
N LYS A 443 29.81 -7.75 1.86
CA LYS A 443 28.97 -7.35 3.00
C LYS A 443 27.49 -7.32 2.63
N GLU A 444 27.16 -6.87 1.42
CA GLU A 444 25.81 -6.96 0.86
C GLU A 444 25.36 -8.42 0.74
N LEU A 445 26.21 -9.31 0.21
CA LEU A 445 25.94 -10.76 0.16
C LEU A 445 25.78 -11.38 1.57
N GLN A 446 26.58 -10.96 2.55
CA GLN A 446 26.45 -11.40 3.94
C GLN A 446 25.11 -10.96 4.53
N ALA A 447 24.76 -9.67 4.43
CA ALA A 447 23.49 -9.13 4.93
C ALA A 447 22.28 -9.81 4.28
N VAL A 448 22.28 -10.00 2.96
CA VAL A 448 21.21 -10.73 2.25
C VAL A 448 21.14 -12.20 2.66
N THR A 449 22.28 -12.85 2.95
CA THR A 449 22.31 -14.24 3.44
C THR A 449 21.75 -14.35 4.88
N GLU A 450 22.08 -13.41 5.76
CA GLU A 450 21.55 -13.32 7.12
C GLU A 450 20.05 -13.04 7.11
N GLU A 451 19.60 -12.08 6.30
CA GLU A 451 18.18 -11.78 6.07
C GLU A 451 17.40 -13.00 5.53
N LEU A 452 17.97 -13.74 4.57
CA LEU A 452 17.35 -14.95 4.04
C LEU A 452 17.27 -16.06 5.10
N HIS A 453 18.31 -16.22 5.93
CA HIS A 453 18.28 -17.16 7.05
C HIS A 453 17.21 -16.79 8.09
N GLN A 454 17.11 -15.51 8.46
CA GLN A 454 16.07 -15.00 9.36
C GLN A 454 14.66 -15.22 8.79
N ARG A 455 14.44 -14.94 7.49
CA ARG A 455 13.15 -15.24 6.82
C ARG A 455 12.84 -16.73 6.82
N ASN A 456 13.82 -17.60 6.57
CA ASN A 456 13.61 -19.05 6.62
C ASN A 456 13.24 -19.55 8.03
N VAL A 457 13.87 -19.02 9.08
CA VAL A 457 13.50 -19.33 10.48
C VAL A 457 12.09 -18.84 10.80
N ALA A 458 11.74 -17.62 10.38
CA ALA A 458 10.39 -17.08 10.57
C ALA A 458 9.31 -17.89 9.80
N MET A 459 9.58 -18.30 8.56
CA MET A 459 8.68 -19.16 7.79
C MET A 459 8.52 -20.55 8.42
N ALA A 460 9.58 -21.13 8.99
CA ALA A 460 9.51 -22.39 9.71
C ALA A 460 8.60 -22.28 10.96
N ALA A 461 8.79 -21.25 11.78
CA ALA A 461 7.97 -21.00 12.96
C ALA A 461 6.48 -20.71 12.62
N LEU A 462 6.22 -19.97 11.53
CA LEU A 462 4.86 -19.75 11.03
C LEU A 462 4.23 -21.04 10.48
N SER A 463 5.00 -21.89 9.81
CA SER A 463 4.53 -23.20 9.31
C SER A 463 4.22 -24.18 10.45
N GLU A 464 5.05 -24.21 11.50
CA GLU A 464 4.80 -24.99 12.71
C GLU A 464 3.54 -24.51 13.43
N LYS A 465 3.37 -23.19 13.58
CA LYS A 465 2.14 -22.60 14.14
C LYS A 465 0.91 -22.92 13.29
N ALA A 466 1.00 -22.85 11.97
CA ALA A 466 -0.09 -23.21 11.06
C ALA A 466 -0.46 -24.69 11.18
N ALA A 467 0.54 -25.60 11.21
CA ALA A 467 0.31 -27.03 11.40
C ALA A 467 -0.32 -27.35 12.78
N SER A 468 0.05 -26.59 13.82
CA SER A 468 -0.57 -26.70 15.15
C SER A 468 -2.04 -26.30 15.14
N MET A 469 -2.38 -25.16 14.51
CA MET A 469 -3.78 -24.72 14.33
C MET A 469 -4.59 -25.71 13.48
N GLU A 470 -4.01 -26.24 12.41
CA GLU A 470 -4.66 -27.22 11.53
C GLU A 470 -4.87 -28.57 12.24
N LYS A 471 -3.95 -28.97 13.12
CA LYS A 471 -4.12 -30.12 14.01
C LYS A 471 -5.26 -29.89 15.02
N GLN A 472 -5.29 -28.73 15.68
CA GLN A 472 -6.34 -28.38 16.65
C GLN A 472 -7.72 -28.44 15.99
N SER A 473 -7.89 -27.80 14.82
CA SER A 473 -9.14 -27.82 14.06
C SER A 473 -9.63 -29.25 13.79
N ARG A 474 -8.74 -30.15 13.31
CA ARG A 474 -9.06 -31.56 13.10
C ARG A 474 -9.35 -32.36 14.38
N GLU A 475 -8.88 -31.92 15.55
CA GLU A 475 -9.18 -32.55 16.84
C GLU A 475 -10.52 -32.07 17.40
N GLU A 476 -10.88 -30.81 17.15
CA GLU A 476 -12.21 -30.23 17.39
C GLU A 476 -13.26 -30.88 16.47
N ASP A 477 -13.03 -30.97 15.16
CA ASP A 477 -13.90 -31.67 14.20
C ASP A 477 -14.22 -33.10 14.66
N ARG A 478 -13.19 -33.89 14.96
CA ARG A 478 -13.35 -35.26 15.49
C ARG A 478 -14.08 -35.30 16.83
N ALA A 479 -14.04 -34.24 17.63
CA ALA A 479 -14.81 -34.14 18.87
C ALA A 479 -16.28 -33.78 18.58
N HIS A 480 -16.56 -32.97 17.55
CA HIS A 480 -17.92 -32.74 17.06
C HIS A 480 -18.54 -34.01 16.45
N GLU A 481 -17.78 -34.78 15.66
CA GLU A 481 -18.20 -36.09 15.14
C GLU A 481 -18.54 -37.08 16.27
N ARG A 482 -17.68 -37.18 17.30
CA ARG A 482 -17.93 -38.02 18.49
C ARG A 482 -19.21 -37.62 19.22
N ARG A 483 -19.40 -36.32 19.50
CA ARG A 483 -20.63 -35.79 20.12
C ARG A 483 -21.87 -36.06 19.27
N ALA A 484 -21.77 -35.98 17.94
CA ALA A 484 -22.87 -36.29 17.03
C ALA A 484 -23.24 -37.77 17.05
N ALA A 485 -22.24 -38.67 17.09
CA ALA A 485 -22.46 -40.11 17.23
C ALA A 485 -23.05 -40.48 18.60
N GLU A 486 -22.57 -39.85 19.69
CA GLU A 486 -23.13 -39.99 21.04
C GLU A 486 -24.62 -39.56 21.06
N LEU A 487 -24.95 -38.41 20.46
CA LEU A 487 -26.33 -37.94 20.32
C LEU A 487 -27.19 -38.90 19.48
N GLN A 488 -26.64 -39.49 18.40
CA GLN A 488 -27.34 -40.50 17.60
C GLN A 488 -27.63 -41.77 18.42
N VAL A 489 -26.65 -42.27 19.19
CA VAL A 489 -26.80 -43.43 20.07
C VAL A 489 -27.82 -43.16 21.17
N THR A 490 -27.78 -42.00 21.84
CA THR A 490 -28.78 -41.66 22.87
C THR A 490 -30.19 -41.49 22.30
N ASN A 491 -30.33 -40.96 21.08
CA ASN A 491 -31.63 -40.91 20.41
C ASN A 491 -32.15 -42.31 20.06
N ALA A 492 -31.29 -43.20 19.53
CA ALA A 492 -31.65 -44.58 19.25
C ALA A 492 -32.03 -45.36 20.54
N GLN A 493 -31.34 -45.10 21.65
CA GLN A 493 -31.70 -45.63 22.98
C GLN A 493 -33.05 -45.08 23.46
N LEU A 494 -33.34 -43.79 23.27
CA LEU A 494 -34.65 -43.20 23.60
C LEU A 494 -35.79 -43.76 22.73
N GLU A 495 -35.54 -44.05 21.45
CA GLU A 495 -36.51 -44.71 20.58
C GLU A 495 -36.71 -46.18 20.95
N ALA A 496 -35.63 -46.91 21.26
CA ALA A 496 -35.70 -48.26 21.81
C ALA A 496 -36.51 -48.28 23.12
N LEU A 497 -36.24 -47.37 24.07
CA LEU A 497 -36.97 -47.26 25.34
C LEU A 497 -38.43 -46.80 25.15
N ARG A 498 -38.76 -46.06 24.08
CA ARG A 498 -40.15 -45.72 23.70
C ARG A 498 -40.89 -46.93 23.12
N LEU A 499 -40.24 -47.70 22.24
CA LEU A 499 -40.77 -48.94 21.68
C LEU A 499 -40.93 -50.00 22.78
N GLU A 500 -39.94 -50.14 23.66
CA GLU A 500 -39.98 -51.00 24.83
C GLU A 500 -41.03 -50.52 25.83
N ASN A 501 -41.21 -49.22 26.10
CA ASN A 501 -42.34 -48.76 26.90
C ASN A 501 -43.68 -49.13 26.27
N LYS A 502 -43.81 -49.01 24.94
CA LYS A 502 -45.01 -49.43 24.20
C LYS A 502 -45.21 -50.94 24.28
N HIS A 503 -44.14 -51.74 24.27
CA HIS A 503 -44.21 -53.19 24.31
C HIS A 503 -44.39 -53.72 25.74
N LEU A 504 -43.68 -53.23 26.75
CA LEU A 504 -43.95 -53.50 28.17
C LEU A 504 -45.37 -53.08 28.56
N ARG A 505 -45.90 -51.96 28.06
CA ARG A 505 -47.33 -51.62 28.22
C ARG A 505 -48.27 -52.64 27.56
N GLN A 506 -47.83 -53.40 26.55
CA GLN A 506 -48.57 -54.51 25.95
C GLN A 506 -48.27 -55.88 26.58
N THR A 507 -47.14 -56.04 27.26
CA THR A 507 -46.63 -57.33 27.79
C THR A 507 -46.91 -57.48 29.28
N VAL A 508 -46.89 -56.40 30.06
CA VAL A 508 -47.54 -56.35 31.40
C VAL A 508 -49.05 -56.57 31.24
N LEU A 509 -49.62 -56.19 30.10
CA LEU A 509 -51.00 -56.48 29.68
C LEU A 509 -51.22 -57.96 29.24
N LYS A 510 -50.21 -58.83 29.35
CA LYS A 510 -50.26 -60.24 28.90
C LYS A 510 -49.64 -61.26 29.87
N HIS A 511 -48.54 -60.92 30.54
CA HIS A 511 -47.68 -61.88 31.24
C HIS A 511 -47.27 -61.36 32.64
N THR A 512 -48.06 -61.74 33.63
CA THR A 512 -47.86 -61.43 35.06
C THR A 512 -47.17 -62.57 35.84
N ASN A 513 -46.53 -63.55 35.16
CA ASN A 513 -46.03 -64.78 35.79
C ASN A 513 -44.63 -65.25 35.31
N MET A 514 -43.67 -65.22 36.24
CA MET A 514 -42.58 -66.20 36.57
C MET A 514 -41.60 -66.74 35.48
N GLY A 515 -40.32 -67.05 35.76
CA GLY A 515 -39.48 -66.80 36.96
C GLY A 515 -38.69 -68.01 37.50
N VAL A 516 -37.37 -68.12 37.19
CA VAL A 516 -36.37 -69.16 37.57
C VAL A 516 -34.95 -68.58 37.32
N ASP A 517 -33.80 -68.90 37.95
CA ASP A 517 -33.38 -69.32 39.31
C ASP A 517 -31.82 -69.14 39.41
N VAL A 518 -31.13 -69.34 40.57
CA VAL A 518 -29.91 -68.56 40.92
C VAL A 518 -28.60 -69.31 41.33
N ALA A 519 -28.64 -70.42 42.08
CA ALA A 519 -27.59 -70.75 43.07
C ALA A 519 -26.11 -70.87 42.59
N GLU A 520 -25.78 -71.69 41.58
CA GLU A 520 -24.37 -72.00 41.24
C GLU A 520 -23.59 -70.78 40.69
N ALA A 521 -24.29 -69.79 40.14
CA ALA A 521 -23.68 -68.57 39.64
C ALA A 521 -22.96 -67.78 40.75
N GLU A 522 -23.39 -67.89 42.02
CA GLU A 522 -22.85 -67.10 43.12
C GLU A 522 -21.40 -67.44 43.51
N GLY A 523 -20.91 -68.64 43.17
CA GLY A 523 -19.57 -69.10 43.55
C GLY A 523 -18.49 -68.28 42.85
N HIS A 524 -18.44 -68.41 41.52
CA HIS A 524 -17.54 -67.64 40.68
C HIS A 524 -17.81 -66.14 40.70
N LEU A 525 -19.03 -65.71 41.07
CA LEU A 525 -19.34 -64.29 41.31
C LEU A 525 -18.41 -63.68 42.38
N ARG A 526 -18.12 -64.39 43.47
CA ARG A 526 -17.39 -63.84 44.63
C ARG A 526 -15.91 -63.60 44.35
N GLU A 527 -15.23 -64.53 43.69
CA GLU A 527 -13.82 -64.34 43.30
C GLU A 527 -13.67 -63.23 42.25
N LEU A 528 -14.58 -63.19 41.28
CA LEU A 528 -14.64 -62.15 40.27
C LEU A 528 -14.98 -60.77 40.88
N GLN A 529 -15.89 -60.70 41.85
CA GLN A 529 -16.20 -59.49 42.63
C GLN A 529 -14.98 -58.98 43.43
N ASN A 530 -14.17 -59.88 44.00
CA ASN A 530 -12.95 -59.50 44.72
C ASN A 530 -11.88 -58.93 43.77
N ALA A 531 -11.69 -59.54 42.59
CA ALA A 531 -10.79 -59.00 41.56
C ALA A 531 -11.28 -57.63 41.03
N TYR A 532 -12.60 -57.50 40.78
CA TYR A 532 -13.18 -56.24 40.35
C TYR A 532 -13.10 -55.15 41.44
N THR A 533 -13.32 -55.44 42.71
CA THR A 533 -13.25 -54.42 43.78
C THR A 533 -11.83 -53.88 43.98
N LEU A 534 -10.79 -54.71 43.85
CA LEU A 534 -9.40 -54.22 43.88
C LEU A 534 -9.07 -53.35 42.66
N SER A 535 -9.53 -53.73 41.46
CA SER A 535 -9.37 -52.94 40.25
C SER A 535 -10.12 -51.59 40.33
N LEU A 536 -11.38 -51.63 40.80
CA LEU A 536 -12.21 -50.44 41.05
C LEU A 536 -11.56 -49.52 42.08
N ALA A 537 -11.02 -50.03 43.20
CA ALA A 537 -10.36 -49.21 44.21
C ALA A 537 -9.14 -48.46 43.65
N LYS A 538 -8.34 -49.12 42.79
CA LYS A 538 -7.20 -48.49 42.10
C LYS A 538 -7.65 -47.42 41.10
N LEU A 539 -8.64 -47.75 40.26
CA LEU A 539 -9.22 -46.81 39.30
C LEU A 539 -9.90 -45.63 40.00
N GLU A 540 -10.55 -45.83 41.15
CA GLU A 540 -11.09 -44.76 41.99
C GLU A 540 -9.99 -43.85 42.53
N GLN A 541 -8.85 -44.40 42.97
CA GLN A 541 -7.73 -43.60 43.45
C GLN A 541 -7.11 -42.75 42.33
N GLU A 542 -6.90 -43.33 41.15
CA GLU A 542 -6.43 -42.61 39.95
C GLU A 542 -7.45 -41.55 39.51
N ASN A 543 -8.74 -41.85 39.55
CA ASN A 543 -9.80 -40.90 39.23
C ASN A 543 -9.92 -39.77 40.27
N LYS A 544 -9.62 -40.03 41.55
CA LYS A 544 -9.53 -39.02 42.62
C LYS A 544 -8.30 -38.11 42.41
N ALA A 545 -7.15 -38.66 42.02
CA ALA A 545 -5.95 -37.88 41.67
C ALA A 545 -6.20 -36.97 40.46
N LEU A 546 -6.68 -37.53 39.34
CA LEU A 546 -7.01 -36.77 38.13
C LEU A 546 -8.07 -35.68 38.38
N LYS A 547 -9.00 -35.88 39.33
CA LYS A 547 -9.95 -34.84 39.77
C LYS A 547 -9.29 -33.70 40.55
N ALA A 548 -8.23 -33.99 41.33
CA ALA A 548 -7.44 -32.97 41.99
C ALA A 548 -6.64 -32.16 40.95
N ASP A 549 -5.94 -32.82 40.03
CA ASP A 549 -5.15 -32.18 38.98
C ASP A 549 -6.03 -31.33 38.02
N LEU A 550 -7.22 -31.83 37.67
CA LEU A 550 -8.21 -31.04 36.93
C LEU A 550 -8.76 -29.86 37.74
N SER A 551 -8.70 -29.88 39.07
CA SER A 551 -9.14 -28.75 39.90
C SER A 551 -8.06 -27.67 40.01
N THR A 552 -6.79 -28.03 40.12
CA THR A 552 -5.66 -27.08 40.12
C THR A 552 -5.52 -26.43 38.75
N LEU A 553 -5.48 -27.20 37.66
CA LEU A 553 -5.40 -26.67 36.29
C LEU A 553 -6.58 -25.73 35.96
N ARG A 554 -7.80 -26.03 36.45
CA ARG A 554 -8.94 -25.11 36.30
C ARG A 554 -8.76 -23.81 37.08
N SER A 555 -8.13 -23.85 38.25
CA SER A 555 -7.82 -22.63 39.02
C SER A 555 -6.72 -21.79 38.35
N GLU A 556 -5.70 -22.43 37.79
CA GLU A 556 -4.62 -21.77 37.04
C GLU A 556 -5.13 -21.13 35.74
N VAL A 557 -5.93 -21.87 34.96
CA VAL A 557 -6.60 -21.35 33.76
C VAL A 557 -7.50 -20.16 34.12
N LYS A 558 -8.32 -20.27 35.17
CA LYS A 558 -9.18 -19.17 35.61
C LYS A 558 -8.38 -17.92 36.01
N VAL A 559 -7.24 -18.07 36.68
CA VAL A 559 -6.36 -16.94 37.03
C VAL A 559 -5.72 -16.34 35.78
N MET A 560 -5.33 -17.15 34.79
CA MET A 560 -4.82 -16.64 33.50
C MET A 560 -5.91 -15.92 32.69
N GLU A 561 -7.14 -16.44 32.68
CA GLU A 561 -8.31 -15.81 32.08
C GLU A 561 -8.58 -14.44 32.74
N GLU A 562 -8.69 -14.39 34.08
CA GLU A 562 -8.89 -13.16 34.85
C GLU A 562 -7.77 -12.13 34.62
N MET A 563 -6.51 -12.56 34.58
CA MET A 563 -5.37 -11.68 34.26
C MET A 563 -5.42 -11.15 32.82
N SER A 564 -5.77 -11.97 31.83
CA SER A 564 -5.91 -11.53 30.44
C SER A 564 -7.09 -10.58 30.25
N GLN A 565 -8.20 -10.83 30.95
CA GLN A 565 -9.38 -9.96 30.95
C GLN A 565 -9.07 -8.61 31.59
N HIS A 566 -8.33 -8.57 32.69
CA HIS A 566 -7.88 -7.32 33.30
C HIS A 566 -6.88 -6.54 32.42
N GLN A 567 -6.01 -7.22 31.67
CA GLN A 567 -5.12 -6.55 30.70
C GLN A 567 -5.91 -5.91 29.55
N LEU A 568 -6.89 -6.63 28.99
CA LEU A 568 -7.77 -6.08 27.95
C LEU A 568 -8.63 -4.92 28.48
N GLN A 569 -9.16 -5.03 29.70
CA GLN A 569 -9.89 -3.94 30.36
C GLN A 569 -9.02 -2.70 30.58
N ALA A 570 -7.77 -2.86 31.05
CA ALA A 570 -6.85 -1.75 31.23
C ALA A 570 -6.52 -1.04 29.90
N GLN A 571 -6.39 -1.79 28.80
CA GLN A 571 -6.17 -1.24 27.46
C GLN A 571 -7.40 -0.49 26.92
N THR A 572 -8.63 -0.98 27.16
CA THR A 572 -9.85 -0.24 26.80
C THR A 572 -10.03 1.01 27.65
N ASP A 573 -9.75 0.94 28.95
CA ASP A 573 -9.76 2.09 29.87
C ASP A 573 -8.78 3.20 29.41
N GLU A 574 -7.60 2.83 28.92
CA GLU A 574 -6.60 3.77 28.40
C GLU A 574 -7.01 4.36 27.04
N ALA A 575 -7.62 3.56 26.17
CA ALA A 575 -8.20 4.02 24.91
C ALA A 575 -9.36 5.02 25.15
N ASP A 576 -10.27 4.73 26.07
CA ASP A 576 -11.41 5.60 26.38
C ASP A 576 -10.97 6.93 27.02
N ARG A 577 -9.91 6.92 27.84
CA ARG A 577 -9.30 8.15 28.39
C ARG A 577 -8.68 9.01 27.28
N THR A 578 -7.84 8.43 26.42
CA THR A 578 -7.20 9.17 25.32
C THR A 578 -8.22 9.66 24.28
N PHE A 579 -9.29 8.89 24.01
CA PHE A 579 -10.41 9.34 23.21
C PHE A 579 -11.13 10.53 23.85
N SER A 580 -11.41 10.48 25.15
CA SER A 580 -12.06 11.57 25.90
C SER A 580 -11.23 12.86 25.89
N GLU A 581 -9.90 12.76 26.00
CA GLU A 581 -9.00 13.91 25.89
C GLU A 581 -8.99 14.51 24.47
N MET A 582 -8.99 13.68 23.43
CA MET A 582 -9.11 14.14 22.04
C MET A 582 -10.48 14.80 21.77
N GLN A 583 -11.57 14.22 22.28
CA GLN A 583 -12.91 14.79 22.16
C GLN A 583 -12.97 16.18 22.81
N GLN A 584 -12.55 16.33 24.07
CA GLN A 584 -12.53 17.64 24.75
C GLN A 584 -11.66 18.67 24.02
N LYS A 585 -10.55 18.24 23.40
CA LYS A 585 -9.68 19.13 22.62
C LYS A 585 -10.38 19.62 21.35
N GLU A 586 -11.12 18.75 20.68
CA GLU A 586 -11.88 19.08 19.48
C GLU A 586 -13.13 19.92 19.80
N GLU A 587 -13.85 19.65 20.89
CA GLU A 587 -14.95 20.47 21.39
C GLU A 587 -14.49 21.91 21.68
N ARG A 588 -13.33 22.09 22.33
CA ARG A 588 -12.72 23.40 22.55
C ARG A 588 -12.34 24.09 21.22
N ARG A 589 -11.87 23.34 20.22
CA ARG A 589 -11.55 23.87 18.89
C ARG A 589 -12.81 24.32 18.15
N VAL A 590 -13.88 23.55 18.22
CA VAL A 590 -15.19 23.88 17.62
C VAL A 590 -15.79 25.11 18.30
N HIS A 591 -15.78 25.20 19.63
CA HIS A 591 -16.26 26.38 20.34
C HIS A 591 -15.48 27.66 20.03
N LEU A 592 -14.16 27.60 19.91
CA LEU A 592 -13.36 28.77 19.51
C LEU A 592 -13.72 29.25 18.10
N VAL A 593 -13.89 28.32 17.16
CA VAL A 593 -14.31 28.61 15.78
C VAL A 593 -15.74 29.15 15.72
N GLN A 594 -16.65 28.65 16.57
CA GLN A 594 -18.02 29.18 16.69
C GLN A 594 -18.03 30.61 17.18
N ALA A 595 -17.34 30.92 18.28
CA ALA A 595 -17.21 32.28 18.80
C ALA A 595 -16.62 33.24 17.75
N GLU A 596 -15.59 32.79 17.02
CA GLU A 596 -15.03 33.53 15.89
C GLU A 596 -16.04 33.83 14.77
N TYR A 597 -17.04 32.97 14.54
CA TYR A 597 -18.11 33.23 13.56
C TYR A 597 -19.21 34.12 14.14
N GLU A 598 -19.54 33.99 15.43
CA GLU A 598 -20.49 34.84 16.13
C GLU A 598 -19.99 36.30 16.20
N ASP A 599 -18.72 36.54 16.52
CA ASP A 599 -18.08 37.86 16.46
C ASP A 599 -18.15 38.48 15.05
N LYS A 600 -17.91 37.67 14.01
CA LYS A 600 -17.97 38.12 12.60
C LYS A 600 -19.40 38.45 12.18
N LEU A 601 -20.40 37.68 12.63
CA LEU A 601 -21.81 37.96 12.39
C LEU A 601 -22.27 39.23 13.13
N GLN A 602 -21.90 39.39 14.40
CA GLN A 602 -22.21 40.58 15.19
C GLN A 602 -21.58 41.84 14.55
N ALA A 603 -20.31 41.78 14.16
CA ALA A 603 -19.63 42.89 13.50
C ALA A 603 -20.20 43.24 12.10
N LEU A 604 -20.88 42.31 11.42
CA LEU A 604 -21.64 42.58 10.20
C LEU A 604 -23.01 43.20 10.52
N GLN A 605 -23.69 42.69 11.55
CA GLN A 605 -24.98 43.21 12.00
C GLN A 605 -24.86 44.65 12.53
N ASP A 606 -23.79 44.99 13.24
CA ASP A 606 -23.54 46.35 13.73
C ASP A 606 -23.22 47.34 12.60
N LYS A 607 -22.52 46.90 11.55
CA LYS A 607 -22.35 47.71 10.31
C LYS A 607 -23.70 47.97 9.64
N TYR A 608 -24.50 46.94 9.42
CA TYR A 608 -25.84 47.05 8.83
C TYR A 608 -26.76 47.97 9.66
N ASN A 609 -26.72 47.85 10.99
CA ASN A 609 -27.44 48.74 11.91
C ASN A 609 -26.95 50.20 11.81
N THR A 610 -25.65 50.42 11.63
CA THR A 610 -25.05 51.75 11.47
C THR A 610 -25.46 52.41 10.14
N GLU A 611 -25.39 51.68 9.04
CA GLU A 611 -25.87 52.11 7.71
C GLU A 611 -27.38 52.41 7.74
N CYS A 612 -28.18 51.52 8.34
CA CYS A 612 -29.61 51.75 8.56
C CYS A 612 -29.87 52.96 9.48
N GLY A 613 -28.97 53.28 10.41
CA GLY A 613 -29.00 54.49 11.23
C GLY A 613 -28.79 55.75 10.38
N GLN A 614 -27.77 55.75 9.53
CA GLN A 614 -27.46 56.85 8.60
C GLN A 614 -28.65 57.15 7.68
N TYR A 615 -29.18 56.13 6.97
CA TYR A 615 -30.35 56.32 6.11
C TYR A 615 -31.61 56.79 6.87
N ARG A 616 -31.80 56.39 8.14
CA ARG A 616 -32.88 56.94 8.98
C ARG A 616 -32.68 58.41 9.30
N THR A 617 -31.45 58.86 9.54
CA THR A 617 -31.16 60.29 9.78
C THR A 617 -31.33 61.14 8.51
N GLU A 618 -30.91 60.65 7.34
CA GLU A 618 -31.14 61.30 6.05
C GLU A 618 -32.64 61.39 5.70
N LEU A 619 -33.39 60.31 5.94
CA LEU A 619 -34.86 60.32 5.79
C LEU A 619 -35.55 61.23 6.81
N HIS A 620 -34.90 61.60 7.92
CA HIS A 620 -35.43 62.56 8.89
C HIS A 620 -35.14 64.00 8.47
N THR A 621 -33.92 64.33 8.02
CA THR A 621 -33.60 65.67 7.51
C THR A 621 -34.44 66.01 6.28
N LEU A 622 -34.53 65.10 5.30
CA LEU A 622 -35.36 65.28 4.10
C LEU A 622 -36.86 65.46 4.41
N LYS A 623 -37.39 64.82 5.48
CA LYS A 623 -38.76 65.08 5.96
C LYS A 623 -38.88 66.46 6.59
N SER A 624 -37.94 66.85 7.45
CA SER A 624 -37.90 68.18 8.07
C SER A 624 -37.86 69.30 7.02
N ASP A 625 -37.03 69.14 5.98
CA ASP A 625 -36.93 70.12 4.90
C ASP A 625 -38.18 70.15 4.02
N ARG A 626 -38.77 68.99 3.68
CA ARG A 626 -40.06 68.90 2.99
C ARG A 626 -41.17 69.59 3.79
N ASP A 627 -41.25 69.36 5.09
CA ASP A 627 -42.32 69.88 5.94
C ASP A 627 -42.14 71.38 6.22
N ARG A 628 -40.89 71.87 6.26
CA ARG A 628 -40.55 73.30 6.23
C ARG A 628 -40.96 73.97 4.92
N LEU A 629 -40.63 73.38 3.77
CA LEU A 629 -41.04 73.87 2.45
C LEU A 629 -42.56 73.89 2.31
N ARG A 630 -43.24 72.86 2.83
CA ARG A 630 -44.70 72.78 2.88
C ARG A 630 -45.31 73.91 3.72
N ALA A 631 -44.77 74.20 4.90
CA ALA A 631 -45.24 75.29 5.74
C ALA A 631 -45.13 76.66 5.03
N GLN A 632 -44.03 76.91 4.31
CA GLN A 632 -43.85 78.12 3.49
C GLN A 632 -44.89 78.20 2.35
N LEU A 633 -45.23 77.06 1.75
CA LEU A 633 -46.23 76.97 0.67
C LEU A 633 -47.66 77.17 1.21
N GLU A 634 -47.96 76.66 2.40
CA GLU A 634 -49.24 76.88 3.10
C GLU A 634 -49.38 78.34 3.59
N GLU A 635 -48.29 78.99 4.02
CA GLU A 635 -48.25 80.43 4.33
C GLU A 635 -48.55 81.28 3.08
N GLN A 636 -47.91 80.98 1.94
CA GLN A 636 -48.21 81.63 0.65
C GLN A 636 -49.67 81.40 0.21
N ALA A 637 -50.20 80.20 0.40
CA ALA A 637 -51.60 79.89 0.09
C ALA A 637 -52.58 80.65 0.99
N LEU A 638 -52.27 80.83 2.27
CA LEU A 638 -53.07 81.65 3.20
C LEU A 638 -53.01 83.15 2.85
N TYR A 639 -51.84 83.65 2.42
CA TYR A 639 -51.69 85.02 1.93
C TYR A 639 -52.55 85.27 0.67
N LEU A 640 -52.48 84.38 -0.32
CA LEU A 640 -53.34 84.42 -1.50
C LEU A 640 -54.83 84.27 -1.16
N ARG A 641 -55.19 83.45 -0.16
CA ARG A 641 -56.57 83.29 0.31
C ARG A 641 -57.10 84.55 1.02
N ARG A 642 -56.25 85.30 1.72
CA ARG A 642 -56.62 86.62 2.28
C ARG A 642 -56.93 87.59 1.15
N LEU A 643 -56.02 87.77 0.20
CA LEU A 643 -56.20 88.69 -0.94
C LEU A 643 -57.45 88.36 -1.77
N THR A 644 -57.75 87.07 -1.99
CA THR A 644 -58.98 86.67 -2.69
C THR A 644 -60.24 86.87 -1.85
N GLY A 645 -60.18 86.74 -0.52
CA GLY A 645 -61.27 87.10 0.38
C GLY A 645 -61.55 88.61 0.41
N GLU A 646 -60.50 89.44 0.42
CA GLU A 646 -60.59 90.90 0.32
C GLU A 646 -61.22 91.33 -1.02
N ASN A 647 -60.83 90.70 -2.12
CA ASN A 647 -61.46 90.90 -3.45
C ASN A 647 -62.92 90.41 -3.52
N ALA A 648 -63.27 89.33 -2.82
CA ALA A 648 -64.64 88.83 -2.77
C ALA A 648 -65.56 89.75 -1.96
N ALA A 649 -65.10 90.26 -0.81
CA ALA A 649 -65.86 91.21 0.01
C ALA A 649 -66.16 92.53 -0.74
N MET A 650 -65.22 93.02 -1.55
CA MET A 650 -65.48 94.15 -2.47
C MET A 650 -66.56 93.83 -3.52
N SER A 651 -66.69 92.56 -3.92
CA SER A 651 -67.66 92.13 -4.94
C SER A 651 -69.08 91.95 -4.36
N GLU A 652 -69.21 91.39 -3.16
CA GLU A 652 -70.51 91.27 -2.47
C GLU A 652 -71.09 92.64 -2.08
N PHE A 653 -70.24 93.60 -1.69
CA PHE A 653 -70.65 94.99 -1.43
C PHE A 653 -71.32 95.64 -2.65
N VAL A 654 -70.90 95.30 -3.87
CA VAL A 654 -71.51 95.79 -5.11
C VAL A 654 -72.87 95.12 -5.38
N GLN A 655 -72.98 93.80 -5.17
CA GLN A 655 -74.23 93.06 -5.41
C GLN A 655 -75.35 93.34 -4.39
N GLY A 656 -75.01 93.75 -3.17
CA GLY A 656 -75.98 94.07 -2.12
C GLY A 656 -76.93 95.25 -2.45
N VAL A 657 -76.62 96.03 -3.49
CA VAL A 657 -77.42 97.19 -3.92
C VAL A 657 -78.64 96.79 -4.77
N ASP A 658 -78.56 95.69 -5.55
CA ASP A 658 -79.53 95.39 -6.62
C ASP A 658 -80.83 94.69 -6.15
N THR A 659 -80.87 94.11 -4.95
CA THR A 659 -81.86 93.06 -4.60
C THR A 659 -83.08 93.53 -3.79
N ILE A 660 -83.28 94.83 -3.59
CA ILE A 660 -84.33 95.38 -2.69
C ILE A 660 -85.74 95.44 -3.35
N VAL A 661 -85.89 95.12 -4.64
CA VAL A 661 -87.10 95.47 -5.43
C VAL A 661 -87.87 94.25 -5.97
N GLN A 662 -88.92 93.84 -5.22
CA GLN A 662 -90.17 93.10 -5.61
C GLN A 662 -90.48 91.74 -4.92
N SER A 663 -91.75 91.57 -4.50
CA SER A 663 -92.44 90.37 -3.96
C SER A 663 -93.98 90.67 -3.86
N PRO A 664 -94.92 89.88 -3.26
CA PRO A 664 -94.93 88.48 -2.75
C PRO A 664 -96.21 87.66 -3.21
N PRO A 665 -97.10 86.97 -2.40
CA PRO A 665 -97.29 85.51 -2.54
C PRO A 665 -98.75 84.93 -2.44
N LYS A 666 -98.90 83.58 -2.55
CA LYS A 666 -99.95 82.60 -2.04
C LYS A 666 -99.82 81.29 -2.89
N ARG A 667 -100.30 80.06 -2.60
CA ARG A 667 -100.97 79.25 -1.52
C ARG A 667 -100.70 77.74 -1.92
N LEU A 668 -100.99 76.63 -1.22
CA LEU A 668 -101.67 76.20 0.04
C LEU A 668 -100.86 74.95 0.57
N ASP A 669 -101.28 73.84 1.21
CA ASP A 669 -102.57 73.29 1.71
C ASP A 669 -102.45 72.38 2.97
N SER A 670 -103.61 72.18 3.61
CA SER A 670 -104.13 71.21 4.58
C SER A 670 -103.29 70.22 5.43
N SER A 671 -103.54 70.36 6.74
CA SER A 671 -103.73 69.31 7.78
C SER A 671 -102.52 68.80 8.58
N ASN A 672 -102.80 68.39 9.82
CA ASN A 672 -101.85 68.33 10.94
C ASN A 672 -102.41 67.43 12.07
N GLY A 673 -101.59 66.61 12.73
CA GLY A 673 -101.96 65.97 14.01
C GLY A 673 -101.31 64.61 14.36
N SER A 674 -100.48 64.63 15.41
CA SER A 674 -100.16 63.52 16.35
C SER A 674 -99.46 62.23 15.87
N TRP A 675 -98.68 61.64 16.79
CA TRP A 675 -97.94 60.37 16.62
C TRP A 675 -98.87 59.14 16.76
N PRO A 676 -98.62 58.04 16.03
CA PRO A 676 -98.82 56.70 16.60
C PRO A 676 -97.71 55.69 16.12
N PRO A 677 -97.89 54.35 15.91
CA PRO A 677 -96.89 53.34 16.33
C PRO A 677 -96.42 52.40 15.18
N GLY A 678 -95.89 51.21 15.52
CA GLY A 678 -95.30 50.25 14.55
C GLY A 678 -96.19 49.07 14.09
N GLY A 679 -95.56 48.17 13.33
CA GLY A 679 -96.14 46.97 12.69
C GLY A 679 -95.87 46.98 11.16
N SER A 680 -95.82 45.85 10.42
CA SER A 680 -95.86 44.43 10.81
C SER A 680 -95.44 43.52 9.63
N THR A 681 -94.64 42.46 9.91
CA THR A 681 -94.54 41.19 9.12
C THR A 681 -94.10 41.29 7.64
N PRO A 682 -93.93 40.17 6.90
CA PRO A 682 -93.76 38.74 7.26
C PRO A 682 -92.35 38.21 6.85
N ARG A 683 -91.95 36.94 7.00
CA ARG A 683 -92.23 35.81 7.94
C ARG A 683 -91.45 34.59 7.39
N GLU A 684 -90.59 33.97 8.20
CA GLU A 684 -90.00 32.61 7.98
C GLU A 684 -89.08 32.43 6.74
N LEU A 685 -88.18 31.43 6.66
CA LEU A 685 -87.92 30.24 7.50
C LEU A 685 -86.41 29.89 7.52
N ALA A 686 -85.89 29.43 8.67
CA ALA A 686 -84.81 28.42 8.90
C ALA A 686 -83.49 28.40 8.06
N THR A 687 -82.30 28.09 8.62
CA THR A 687 -81.85 27.84 10.02
C THR A 687 -80.32 27.97 10.15
N SER A 688 -79.85 28.14 11.40
CA SER A 688 -78.50 27.86 11.96
C SER A 688 -77.53 27.00 11.13
N SER A 689 -76.22 27.23 10.95
CA SER A 689 -75.14 28.05 11.57
C SER A 689 -73.98 27.18 12.12
N SER A 690 -72.76 27.74 12.08
CA SER A 690 -71.62 27.45 12.99
C SER A 690 -71.05 26.01 13.12
N SER A 691 -70.23 25.63 12.13
CA SER A 691 -68.77 25.37 12.26
C SER A 691 -68.14 24.51 13.38
N SER A 692 -67.13 23.69 12.95
CA SER A 692 -65.96 23.15 13.69
C SER A 692 -66.13 21.84 14.48
N GLY A 693 -65.18 20.88 14.36
CA GLY A 693 -65.24 19.65 15.17
C GLY A 693 -64.42 18.37 14.85
N ARG A 694 -63.38 18.37 13.99
CA ARG A 694 -62.36 17.29 13.83
C ARG A 694 -62.82 15.79 13.80
N GLN A 695 -62.86 15.23 12.59
CA GLN A 695 -62.13 14.01 12.14
C GLN A 695 -62.12 12.73 13.02
N ARG A 696 -62.79 11.65 12.56
CA ARG A 696 -62.66 10.19 12.90
C ARG A 696 -63.73 9.38 12.10
N ASP A 697 -63.75 8.04 11.95
CA ASP A 697 -62.91 6.90 12.41
C ASP A 697 -63.11 5.66 11.48
N ASN A 698 -62.66 4.46 11.91
CA ASN A 698 -62.90 3.09 11.37
C ASN A 698 -62.02 2.65 10.17
N GLY A 699 -61.59 1.37 10.06
CA GLY A 699 -61.66 0.17 10.93
C GLY A 699 -60.67 -0.89 10.38
N HIS A 700 -60.40 -2.10 10.93
CA HIS A 700 -61.11 -3.04 11.81
C HIS A 700 -60.11 -4.06 12.44
N SER A 701 -60.59 -5.00 13.30
CA SER A 701 -60.14 -6.41 13.58
C SER A 701 -58.64 -6.83 13.54
N THR A 702 -58.08 -7.75 14.35
CA THR A 702 -58.40 -8.55 15.57
C THR A 702 -57.04 -9.15 16.07
N ASP A 703 -56.74 -9.38 17.36
CA ASP A 703 -56.97 -10.62 18.14
C ASP A 703 -56.53 -11.91 17.37
N ARG A 704 -55.54 -12.76 17.72
CA ARG A 704 -54.68 -13.07 18.91
C ARG A 704 -53.27 -13.57 18.44
N GLY A 705 -52.25 -13.92 19.25
CA GLY A 705 -52.02 -13.87 20.72
C GLY A 705 -51.41 -15.16 21.33
N SER A 706 -50.18 -15.08 21.87
CA SER A 706 -49.46 -16.01 22.81
C SER A 706 -49.00 -17.43 22.35
N GLY A 707 -47.88 -17.93 22.96
CA GLY A 707 -47.30 -19.29 22.87
C GLY A 707 -45.91 -19.32 22.16
N GLN A 708 -44.76 -19.62 22.79
CA GLN A 708 -44.22 -20.90 23.34
C GLN A 708 -44.17 -22.04 22.27
N ARG A 709 -42.97 -22.44 21.81
CA ARG A 709 -42.11 -23.55 22.34
C ARG A 709 -42.79 -24.93 22.22
N ASP A 710 -42.29 -25.95 21.53
CA ASP A 710 -40.92 -26.50 21.48
C ASP A 710 -40.57 -27.22 20.14
N SER A 711 -39.60 -28.14 20.13
CA SER A 711 -38.92 -28.74 18.96
C SER A 711 -39.39 -30.15 18.55
N LEU A 712 -39.14 -30.54 17.28
CA LEU A 712 -38.29 -31.70 16.87
C LEU A 712 -38.45 -32.17 15.38
N THR A 713 -37.34 -32.66 14.81
CA THR A 713 -37.16 -33.73 13.78
C THR A 713 -37.71 -33.68 12.33
N ASP A 714 -36.74 -33.64 11.40
CA ASP A 714 -36.43 -34.62 10.31
C ASP A 714 -37.02 -34.52 8.87
N ARG A 715 -36.16 -34.94 7.92
CA ARG A 715 -36.29 -35.29 6.47
C ARG A 715 -36.83 -34.24 5.47
N SER A 716 -36.19 -33.92 4.33
CA SER A 716 -35.14 -34.51 3.45
C SER A 716 -35.62 -35.45 2.31
N LEU A 717 -34.99 -35.28 1.13
CA LEU A 717 -35.08 -36.09 -0.13
C LEU A 717 -36.33 -35.85 -1.02
N ARG A 718 -36.31 -35.94 -2.38
CA ARG A 718 -35.22 -36.08 -3.40
C ARG A 718 -35.76 -35.93 -4.86
N LEU A 719 -34.85 -35.57 -5.80
CA LEU A 719 -34.78 -35.97 -7.23
C LEU A 719 -35.96 -35.62 -8.19
N SER A 720 -35.82 -35.58 -9.53
CA SER A 720 -34.69 -35.84 -10.47
C SER A 720 -34.51 -34.61 -11.41
N THR A 721 -33.51 -34.45 -12.28
CA THR A 721 -33.08 -35.34 -13.40
C THR A 721 -31.56 -35.36 -13.65
N ASP A 722 -31.15 -36.30 -14.49
CA ASP A 722 -29.79 -36.73 -14.82
C ASP A 722 -29.30 -36.15 -16.17
N ASN A 723 -27.99 -35.89 -16.31
CA ASN A 723 -27.20 -36.40 -17.43
C ASN A 723 -25.68 -36.22 -17.18
N GLY A 724 -24.87 -37.23 -17.55
CA GLY A 724 -23.47 -37.34 -17.13
C GLY A 724 -22.39 -37.00 -18.16
N HIS A 725 -21.15 -37.09 -17.67
CA HIS A 725 -19.87 -37.34 -18.37
C HIS A 725 -19.39 -36.41 -19.51
N GLU A 726 -18.23 -35.78 -19.28
CA GLU A 726 -17.02 -36.14 -20.04
C GLU A 726 -15.73 -35.84 -19.26
N ARG A 727 -14.56 -36.33 -19.75
CA ARG A 727 -13.24 -36.11 -19.14
C ARG A 727 -12.11 -36.02 -20.19
N PRO A 728 -11.72 -34.80 -20.57
CA PRO A 728 -10.31 -34.41 -20.77
C PRO A 728 -9.95 -33.27 -19.77
N SER A 729 -8.69 -32.86 -19.54
CA SER A 729 -7.39 -33.29 -20.05
C SER A 729 -6.34 -33.29 -18.90
N SER A 730 -5.10 -32.85 -19.13
CA SER A 730 -4.09 -32.55 -18.10
C SER A 730 -3.30 -31.26 -18.44
N ARG A 731 -2.35 -30.87 -17.59
CA ARG A 731 -1.47 -29.67 -17.66
C ARG A 731 -2.11 -28.29 -17.49
N ALA A 732 -3.15 -27.92 -18.26
CA ALA A 732 -3.62 -26.53 -18.34
C ALA A 732 -3.94 -25.87 -16.98
N SER A 733 -4.57 -26.61 -16.06
CA SER A 733 -4.93 -26.11 -14.72
C SER A 733 -3.71 -25.78 -13.83
N ILE A 734 -2.60 -26.50 -14.01
CA ILE A 734 -1.38 -26.30 -13.20
C ILE A 734 -0.63 -25.04 -13.67
N SER A 735 -0.53 -24.84 -14.99
CA SER A 735 0.05 -23.62 -15.56
C SER A 735 -0.73 -22.37 -15.14
N ALA A 736 -2.06 -22.45 -15.07
CA ALA A 736 -2.91 -21.35 -14.60
C ALA A 736 -2.67 -20.99 -13.12
N GLN A 737 -2.41 -21.98 -12.25
CA GLN A 737 -2.05 -21.73 -10.84
C GLN A 737 -0.64 -21.15 -10.71
N PHE A 738 0.34 -21.71 -11.43
CA PHE A 738 1.73 -21.22 -11.38
C PHE A 738 1.85 -19.77 -11.90
N LEU A 739 1.09 -19.40 -12.93
CA LEU A 739 0.99 -18.02 -13.43
C LEU A 739 0.25 -17.06 -12.49
N ALA A 740 -0.57 -17.56 -11.56
CA ALA A 740 -1.17 -16.73 -10.52
C ALA A 740 -0.19 -16.50 -9.36
N GLU A 741 0.53 -17.55 -8.95
CA GLU A 741 1.51 -17.49 -7.87
C GLU A 741 2.74 -16.64 -8.26
N GLU A 742 3.22 -16.76 -9.50
CA GLU A 742 4.35 -15.94 -9.97
C GLU A 742 3.97 -14.47 -10.16
N GLN A 743 2.74 -14.17 -10.60
CA GLN A 743 2.23 -12.79 -10.65
C GLN A 743 2.20 -12.19 -9.24
N GLN A 744 1.70 -12.92 -8.24
CA GLN A 744 1.68 -12.45 -6.85
C GLN A 744 3.09 -12.14 -6.32
N ARG A 745 4.11 -12.93 -6.69
CA ARG A 745 5.52 -12.66 -6.34
C ARG A 745 6.07 -11.42 -7.04
N VAL A 746 5.69 -11.17 -8.29
CA VAL A 746 6.07 -9.94 -9.03
C VAL A 746 5.44 -8.72 -8.36
N ASP A 747 4.14 -8.77 -8.05
CA ASP A 747 3.42 -7.67 -7.39
C ASP A 747 4.03 -7.34 -6.01
N ASP A 748 4.45 -8.36 -5.25
CA ASP A 748 5.15 -8.19 -3.97
C ASP A 748 6.59 -7.63 -4.13
N LEU A 749 7.32 -8.04 -5.15
CA LEU A 749 8.64 -7.48 -5.46
C LEU A 749 8.54 -6.02 -5.91
N GLU A 750 7.58 -5.66 -6.76
CA GLU A 750 7.34 -4.26 -7.13
C GLU A 750 6.95 -3.42 -5.91
N ARG A 751 6.12 -3.95 -5.00
CA ARG A 751 5.75 -3.29 -3.75
C ARG A 751 6.96 -3.00 -2.86
N ILE A 752 7.89 -3.94 -2.73
CA ILE A 752 9.14 -3.78 -1.97
C ILE A 752 10.07 -2.76 -2.65
N VAL A 753 10.29 -2.88 -3.97
CA VAL A 753 11.15 -1.96 -4.75
C VAL A 753 10.61 -0.53 -4.71
N ASN A 754 9.30 -0.33 -4.84
CA ASN A 754 8.69 1.00 -4.77
C ASN A 754 8.80 1.63 -3.36
N SER A 755 8.72 0.84 -2.28
CA SER A 755 9.03 1.34 -0.93
C SER A 755 10.49 1.79 -0.84
N HIS A 756 11.43 0.93 -1.25
CA HIS A 756 12.85 1.24 -1.18
C HIS A 756 13.24 2.47 -2.03
N ILE A 757 12.61 2.66 -3.19
CA ILE A 757 12.77 3.88 -4.01
C ILE A 757 12.21 5.12 -3.30
N GLN A 758 11.10 5.03 -2.56
CA GLN A 758 10.62 6.15 -1.74
C GLN A 758 11.57 6.45 -0.58
N ASP A 759 12.11 5.44 0.08
CA ASP A 759 12.99 5.62 1.23
C ASP A 759 14.36 6.18 0.82
N LEU A 760 14.94 5.68 -0.28
CA LEU A 760 16.11 6.30 -0.93
C LEU A 760 15.86 7.76 -1.34
N ARG A 761 14.66 8.11 -1.80
CA ARG A 761 14.30 9.52 -2.07
C ARG A 761 14.24 10.36 -0.80
N LYS A 762 13.65 9.85 0.29
CA LYS A 762 13.61 10.54 1.59
C LYS A 762 15.01 10.79 2.14
N ASP A 763 15.90 9.79 2.04
CA ASP A 763 17.29 9.89 2.51
C ASP A 763 18.15 10.80 1.62
N THR A 764 17.91 10.79 0.31
CA THR A 764 18.54 11.75 -0.61
C THR A 764 18.08 13.18 -0.30
N ASP A 765 16.77 13.41 -0.13
CA ASP A 765 16.21 14.70 0.29
C ASP A 765 16.73 15.17 1.65
N ALA A 766 16.85 14.27 2.63
CA ALA A 766 17.39 14.56 3.95
C ALA A 766 18.88 14.92 3.88
N THR A 767 19.64 14.22 3.03
CA THR A 767 21.06 14.49 2.76
C THR A 767 21.24 15.84 2.06
N ILE A 768 20.43 16.15 1.05
CA ILE A 768 20.42 17.46 0.39
C ILE A 768 20.09 18.56 1.40
N LYS A 769 19.05 18.40 2.22
CA LYS A 769 18.69 19.36 3.30
C LYS A 769 19.78 19.53 4.37
N LYS A 770 20.71 18.57 4.50
CA LYS A 770 21.85 18.62 5.41
C LYS A 770 23.08 19.35 4.84
N TYR A 771 23.18 19.48 3.52
CA TYR A 771 24.30 20.15 2.83
C TYR A 771 23.90 21.42 2.05
N VAL A 772 22.62 21.84 2.11
CA VAL A 772 22.12 23.11 1.55
C VAL A 772 21.85 24.13 2.68
N ARG A 773 22.84 24.26 3.57
CA ARG A 773 22.99 25.29 4.61
C ARG A 773 24.46 25.65 4.76
#